data_AF-A0A9Q0W624-F1
#
_entry.id   AF-A0A9Q0W624-F1
#
_cell.length_a   1.000
_cell.length_b   1.000
_cell.length_c   1.000
_cell.angle_alpha   90.00
_cell.angle_beta   90.00
_cell.angle_gamma   90.00
#
_symmetry.space_group_name_H-M   'P 1'
#
loop_
_entity.id
_entity.type
_entity.pdbx_description
1 polymer ?
#
loop_
_entity_poly.entity_id
_entity_poly.type
_entity_poly.pdbx_seq_one_letter_code
_entity_poly.pdbx_strand_id
1 'polypeptide(L)'
;MATHPLIEKSILEEMKTNLNGEGDGDGKGRHFSFEELSKLNYLHTAICESLRLYPPLPSEHTVSVGSDTLPSGHQIGKNTRVIYSPYSMGRMEEIWGADFLEFKPERWISNKGELGDVLPYKFTAFNAGPRACIGKELAMVEMKAVGAAVIWNYSVQSSLDFHQKHHLFIILSLLSLLLPTYARLNLDSSDLRAFSITQKDLGINGQRGSSSTPCNTPGVFCERRLSPNGTYVLKITRLIFKSQRLTGFLSPAIGRLSELKELSLTNNQVVGQFPAHIVNCKKLEILDLGNNEFSGGVPSELSSIVRLRHFPNLENLSLANNLFTGKVPKSIRSFRNLQSFDFSGNSFLEGPVPVIRTGESSRPQYPKRYILAENSSTTKSRNASSGYSPAPAPEPSLASNRHKKGKRKLAGWLLGFLAGSVAGSLSGLVFSLLFKVVLAAVKAGGRDGGPAIFSPLIKKAEDLAFLEKDDGLANLEIIGKGGCGEVYKAELPGSDGKMIAIKKIIQPPKDATELSGEDSKLLHKKMRQIQSEIVTVGHIRHRNLLPLLAHVSRPDCHYLVYELMKNGSLQDALNDVAEGRRELDCFGVVLGVLVMGKLPSDEFFQNTREMSLVKWMRNIMTSENPSQAIDPNLMGNGLEEQMLLVLKIACFCTIDDPKQRPNSKDARCMLSQIKH
;
A
#
# COMPACT_ATOMS: atom_id res chain seq x y z
N MET A 1 5.59 -19.31 -14.41
CA MET A 1 6.55 -20.37 -14.03
C MET A 1 6.48 -20.52 -12.53
N ALA A 2 6.16 -21.71 -12.04
CA ALA A 2 6.14 -21.99 -10.61
C ALA A 2 7.57 -22.27 -10.11
N THR A 3 7.97 -21.63 -9.01
CA THR A 3 9.28 -21.86 -8.37
C THR A 3 9.33 -23.18 -7.61
N HIS A 4 8.16 -23.72 -7.18
CA HIS A 4 8.03 -24.96 -6.44
C HIS A 4 6.91 -25.86 -7.00
N PRO A 5 7.09 -26.50 -8.17
CA PRO A 5 6.01 -27.23 -8.86
C PRO A 5 5.51 -28.47 -8.11
N LEU A 6 6.34 -29.10 -7.27
CA LEU A 6 5.92 -30.24 -6.45
C LEU A 6 4.95 -29.84 -5.34
N ILE A 7 5.17 -28.66 -4.73
CA ILE A 7 4.30 -28.12 -3.68
C ILE A 7 2.94 -27.73 -4.27
N GLU A 8 2.95 -27.09 -5.44
CA GLU A 8 1.72 -26.77 -6.18
C GLU A 8 0.92 -28.04 -6.49
N LYS A 9 1.59 -29.11 -6.94
CA LYS A 9 0.95 -30.41 -7.18
C LYS A 9 0.33 -30.98 -5.89
N SER A 10 1.04 -30.92 -4.77
CA SER A 10 0.53 -31.37 -3.47
C SER A 10 -0.70 -30.57 -3.01
N ILE A 11 -0.70 -29.25 -3.21
CA ILE A 11 -1.88 -28.41 -2.93
C ILE A 11 -3.06 -28.81 -3.84
N LEU A 12 -2.81 -29.03 -5.13
CA LEU A 12 -3.85 -29.43 -6.07
C LEU A 12 -4.46 -30.80 -5.70
N GLU A 13 -3.64 -31.77 -5.27
CA GLU A 13 -4.12 -33.06 -4.78
C GLU A 13 -4.91 -32.92 -3.47
N GLU A 14 -4.50 -32.06 -2.54
CA GLU A 14 -5.30 -31.72 -1.35
C GLU A 14 -6.66 -31.15 -1.76
N MET A 15 -6.69 -30.21 -2.69
CA MET A 15 -7.92 -29.58 -3.17
C MET A 15 -8.84 -30.60 -3.84
N LYS A 16 -8.33 -31.49 -4.69
CA LYS A 16 -9.13 -32.56 -5.31
C LYS A 16 -9.70 -33.54 -4.29
N THR A 17 -8.95 -33.82 -3.23
CA THR A 17 -9.33 -34.80 -2.20
C THR A 17 -10.39 -34.22 -1.26
N ASN A 18 -10.24 -32.96 -0.86
CA ASN A 18 -11.07 -32.33 0.17
C ASN A 18 -12.28 -31.56 -0.38
N LEU A 19 -12.28 -31.25 -1.68
CA LEU A 19 -13.36 -30.50 -2.34
C LEU A 19 -14.14 -31.44 -3.26
N ASN A 20 -15.29 -31.91 -2.78
CA ASN A 20 -16.24 -32.66 -3.60
C ASN A 20 -16.90 -31.71 -4.61
N GLY A 21 -16.38 -31.63 -5.84
CA GLY A 21 -17.09 -30.96 -6.92
C GLY A 21 -16.34 -30.98 -8.24
N GLU A 22 -16.92 -31.63 -9.24
CA GLU A 22 -16.63 -31.42 -10.66
C GLU A 22 -16.72 -29.91 -10.96
N GLY A 23 -15.74 -29.38 -11.68
CA GLY A 23 -15.76 -27.98 -12.10
C GLY A 23 -16.97 -27.74 -13.00
N ASP A 24 -17.84 -26.83 -12.58
CA ASP A 24 -18.95 -26.37 -13.41
C ASP A 24 -18.36 -25.78 -14.70
N GLY A 25 -18.72 -26.37 -15.84
CA GLY A 25 -18.13 -26.14 -17.16
C GLY A 25 -18.45 -24.77 -17.78
N ASP A 26 -18.74 -23.75 -16.99
CA ASP A 26 -19.25 -22.46 -17.44
C ASP A 26 -18.30 -21.31 -17.10
N GLY A 27 -17.00 -21.41 -17.42
CA GLY A 27 -16.06 -20.28 -17.61
C GLY A 27 -15.98 -19.17 -16.54
N LYS A 28 -16.65 -19.33 -15.39
CA LYS A 28 -16.74 -18.40 -14.25
C LYS A 28 -15.97 -19.08 -13.12
N GLY A 29 -14.95 -18.39 -12.63
CA GLY A 29 -14.06 -18.95 -11.60
C GLY A 29 -14.83 -19.53 -10.42
N ARG A 30 -14.42 -20.71 -9.96
CA ARG A 30 -15.02 -21.38 -8.80
C ARG A 30 -14.89 -20.50 -7.56
N HIS A 31 -16.02 -20.25 -6.88
CA HIS A 31 -16.05 -19.64 -5.56
C HIS A 31 -15.94 -20.74 -4.49
N PHE A 32 -15.06 -20.55 -3.51
CA PHE A 32 -14.87 -21.49 -2.39
C PHE A 32 -15.62 -20.98 -1.15
N SER A 33 -16.37 -21.87 -0.50
CA SER A 33 -17.01 -21.60 0.79
C SER A 33 -16.00 -21.61 1.93
N PHE A 34 -16.35 -20.99 3.06
CA PHE A 34 -15.51 -21.00 4.26
C PHE A 34 -15.21 -22.43 4.75
N GLU A 35 -16.20 -23.33 4.68
CA GLU A 35 -16.03 -24.72 5.12
C GLU A 35 -15.06 -25.48 4.21
N GLU A 36 -15.16 -25.29 2.89
CA GLU A 36 -14.20 -25.83 1.92
C GLU A 36 -12.78 -25.30 2.17
N LEU A 37 -12.62 -23.99 2.38
CA LEU A 37 -11.32 -23.39 2.67
C LEU A 37 -10.75 -23.88 4.00
N SER A 38 -11.57 -24.15 5.01
CA SER A 38 -11.10 -24.66 6.30
C SER A 38 -10.42 -26.04 6.19
N LYS A 39 -10.78 -26.84 5.17
CA LYS A 39 -10.23 -28.18 4.92
C LYS A 39 -8.88 -28.19 4.19
N LEU A 40 -8.41 -27.04 3.68
CA LEU A 40 -7.15 -26.94 2.91
C LEU A 40 -5.96 -26.63 3.84
N ASN A 41 -5.46 -27.63 4.56
CA ASN A 41 -4.41 -27.46 5.57
C ASN A 41 -3.01 -27.30 4.96
N TYR A 42 -2.69 -28.02 3.89
CA TYR A 42 -1.42 -27.91 3.18
C TYR A 42 -1.31 -26.59 2.41
N LEU A 43 -2.42 -26.07 1.87
CA LEU A 43 -2.45 -24.69 1.36
C LEU A 43 -2.15 -23.67 2.48
N HIS A 44 -2.69 -23.89 3.69
CA HIS A 44 -2.44 -23.01 4.83
C HIS A 44 -0.94 -23.01 5.19
N THR A 45 -0.30 -24.18 5.26
CA THR A 45 1.13 -24.26 5.57
C THR A 45 2.00 -23.63 4.50
N ALA A 46 1.63 -23.76 3.22
CA ALA A 46 2.33 -23.10 2.12
C ALA A 46 2.23 -21.56 2.19
N ILE A 47 1.08 -21.03 2.64
CA ILE A 47 0.91 -19.59 2.89
C ILE A 47 1.78 -19.14 4.07
N CYS A 48 1.80 -19.89 5.17
CA CYS A 48 2.66 -19.58 6.32
C CYS A 48 4.15 -19.57 5.94
N GLU A 49 4.58 -20.55 5.14
CA GLU A 49 5.95 -20.63 4.65
C GLU A 49 6.29 -19.47 3.71
N SER A 50 5.33 -19.07 2.87
CA SER A 50 5.45 -17.89 2.02
C SER A 50 5.61 -16.62 2.84
N LEU A 51 4.83 -16.45 3.91
CA LEU A 51 4.91 -15.27 4.78
C LEU A 51 6.19 -15.24 5.62
N ARG A 52 6.77 -16.40 5.96
CA ARG A 52 8.06 -16.49 6.66
C ARG A 52 9.21 -16.00 5.78
N LEU A 53 9.28 -16.50 4.55
CA LEU A 53 10.35 -16.12 3.62
C LEU A 53 10.10 -14.75 2.99
N TYR A 54 8.84 -14.40 2.72
CA TYR A 54 8.45 -13.20 2.02
C TYR A 54 7.41 -12.40 2.83
N PRO A 55 7.78 -11.88 4.02
CA PRO A 55 6.85 -11.10 4.83
C PRO A 55 6.46 -9.79 4.11
N PRO A 56 5.22 -9.30 4.28
CA PRO A 56 4.76 -8.06 3.65
C PRO A 56 5.57 -6.82 4.05
N LEU A 57 6.12 -6.82 5.27
CA LEU A 57 6.99 -5.77 5.79
C LEU A 57 8.33 -6.40 6.20
N PRO A 58 9.48 -5.85 5.74
CA PRO A 58 10.79 -6.41 6.06
C PRO A 58 11.24 -6.08 7.50
N SER A 59 10.69 -5.03 8.10
CA SER A 59 11.00 -4.59 9.46
C SER A 59 9.77 -4.06 10.16
N GLU A 60 9.68 -4.30 11.46
CA GLU A 60 8.61 -3.81 12.33
C GLU A 60 9.21 -3.13 13.56
N HIS A 61 8.42 -2.26 14.19
CA HIS A 61 8.84 -1.55 15.37
C HIS A 61 7.73 -1.50 16.42
N THR A 62 8.11 -1.70 17.67
CA THR A 62 7.27 -1.55 18.85
C THR A 62 7.89 -0.53 19.79
N VAL A 63 7.09 0.03 20.70
CA VAL A 63 7.56 0.99 21.69
C VAL A 63 7.24 0.44 23.06
N SER A 64 8.24 0.37 23.94
CA SER A 64 8.05 -0.12 25.29
C SER A 64 7.18 0.86 26.09
N VAL A 65 6.10 0.36 26.68
CA VAL A 65 5.17 1.16 27.50
C VAL A 65 5.74 1.42 28.90
N GLY A 66 6.63 0.54 29.38
CA GLY A 66 7.32 0.62 30.66
C GLY A 66 8.80 0.26 30.53
N SER A 67 9.54 0.31 31.63
CA SER A 67 10.88 -0.27 31.67
C SER A 67 10.75 -1.79 31.76
N ASP A 68 11.58 -2.52 31.02
CA ASP A 68 11.54 -3.98 30.94
C ASP A 68 12.95 -4.56 30.77
N THR A 69 13.14 -5.85 31.02
CA THR A 69 14.41 -6.56 30.83
C THR A 69 14.21 -7.70 29.84
N LEU A 70 14.89 -7.63 28.70
CA LEU A 70 14.84 -8.68 27.69
C LEU A 70 15.42 -10.00 28.24
N PRO A 71 15.06 -11.17 27.66
CA PRO A 71 15.64 -12.47 28.02
C PRO A 71 17.18 -12.54 27.93
N SER A 72 17.80 -11.64 27.17
CA SER A 72 19.26 -11.49 27.10
C SER A 72 19.87 -10.77 28.31
N GLY A 73 19.05 -10.35 29.29
CA GLY A 73 19.44 -9.50 30.41
C GLY A 73 19.56 -8.02 30.06
N HIS A 74 19.26 -7.62 28.81
CA HIS A 74 19.36 -6.23 28.38
C HIS A 74 18.17 -5.41 28.89
N GLN A 75 18.45 -4.32 29.61
CA GLN A 75 17.40 -3.43 30.11
C GLN A 75 16.93 -2.47 29.03
N ILE A 76 15.61 -2.38 28.88
CA ILE A 76 14.91 -1.47 27.98
C ILE A 76 14.18 -0.44 28.84
N GLY A 77 14.44 0.84 28.63
CA GLY A 77 13.70 1.91 29.31
C GLY A 77 12.30 2.12 28.74
N LYS A 78 11.41 2.72 29.53
CA LYS A 78 10.12 3.24 29.03
C LYS A 78 10.31 4.12 27.80
N ASN A 79 9.41 4.00 26.81
CA ASN A 79 9.43 4.67 25.51
C ASN A 79 10.60 4.30 24.58
N THR A 80 11.36 3.25 24.89
CA THR A 80 12.37 2.75 23.97
C THR A 80 11.70 2.11 22.76
N ARG A 81 12.13 2.50 21.57
CA ARG A 81 11.68 1.88 20.32
C ARG A 81 12.52 0.62 20.07
N VAL A 82 11.85 -0.52 19.99
CA VAL A 82 12.46 -1.80 19.59
C VAL A 82 12.14 -2.00 18.12
N ILE A 83 13.17 -2.31 17.33
CA ILE A 83 13.04 -2.60 15.91
C ILE A 83 13.49 -4.04 15.69
N TYR A 84 12.68 -4.85 15.02
CA TYR A 84 13.04 -6.20 14.61
C TYR A 84 12.75 -6.41 13.13
N SER A 85 13.41 -7.40 12.53
CA SER A 85 13.32 -7.71 11.10
C SER A 85 12.66 -9.08 10.92
N PRO A 86 11.33 -9.16 10.68
CA PRO A 86 10.67 -10.42 10.31
C PRO A 86 11.37 -11.12 9.15
N TYR A 87 11.86 -10.36 8.17
CA TYR A 87 12.57 -10.90 7.01
C TYR A 87 13.86 -11.63 7.41
N SER A 88 14.65 -11.04 8.32
CA SER A 88 15.87 -11.66 8.82
C SER A 88 15.56 -12.83 9.75
N MET A 89 14.59 -12.67 10.67
CA MET A 89 14.17 -13.71 11.61
C MET A 89 13.63 -14.95 10.89
N GLY A 90 12.93 -14.77 9.78
CA GLY A 90 12.50 -15.85 8.91
C GLY A 90 13.66 -16.66 8.32
N ARG A 91 14.91 -16.18 8.35
CA ARG A 91 16.10 -16.81 7.78
C ARG A 91 17.22 -17.03 8.80
N MET A 92 16.89 -17.12 10.08
CA MET A 92 17.87 -17.43 11.12
C MET A 92 17.93 -18.95 11.33
N GLU A 93 19.13 -19.53 11.17
CA GLU A 93 19.38 -20.95 11.42
C GLU A 93 19.03 -21.34 12.87
N GLU A 94 19.38 -20.50 13.85
CA GLU A 94 19.06 -20.70 15.27
C GLU A 94 17.54 -20.86 15.54
N ILE A 95 16.72 -20.25 14.70
CA ILE A 95 15.25 -20.27 14.85
C ILE A 95 14.65 -21.40 14.02
N TRP A 96 15.13 -21.61 12.80
CA TRP A 96 14.46 -22.45 11.80
C TRP A 96 15.18 -23.78 11.47
N GLY A 97 16.39 -24.00 11.97
CA GLY A 97 17.24 -25.15 11.66
C GLY A 97 18.06 -24.97 10.39
N ALA A 98 18.88 -25.97 10.02
CA ALA A 98 19.82 -25.89 8.90
C ALA A 98 19.15 -25.67 7.52
N ASP A 99 17.87 -26.03 7.37
CA ASP A 99 17.07 -25.86 6.16
C ASP A 99 16.29 -24.52 6.15
N PHE A 100 16.77 -23.50 6.87
CA PHE A 100 16.10 -22.20 7.05
C PHE A 100 15.87 -21.40 5.75
N LEU A 101 16.64 -21.63 4.68
CA LEU A 101 16.44 -20.98 3.37
C LEU A 101 15.51 -21.76 2.44
N GLU A 102 15.24 -23.04 2.73
CA GLU A 102 14.38 -23.87 1.91
C GLU A 102 12.91 -23.49 2.11
N PHE A 103 12.14 -23.49 1.02
CA PHE A 103 10.69 -23.34 1.09
C PHE A 103 10.08 -24.71 1.34
N LYS A 104 9.67 -24.97 2.59
CA LYS A 104 9.22 -26.27 3.11
C LYS A 104 7.95 -26.13 3.96
N PRO A 105 6.76 -26.21 3.34
CA PRO A 105 5.47 -26.16 4.03
C PRO A 105 5.30 -27.23 5.11
N GLU A 106 5.96 -28.37 4.97
CA GLU A 106 5.90 -29.50 5.91
C GLU A 106 6.40 -29.11 7.31
N ARG A 107 7.21 -28.06 7.42
CA ARG A 107 7.70 -27.55 8.71
C ARG A 107 6.59 -27.07 9.64
N TRP A 108 5.46 -26.69 9.06
CA TRP A 108 4.29 -26.19 9.79
C TRP A 108 3.32 -27.32 10.15
N ILE A 109 3.66 -28.58 9.86
CA ILE A 109 2.84 -29.75 10.17
C ILE A 109 3.47 -30.47 11.37
N SER A 110 2.66 -30.72 12.39
CA SER A 110 3.06 -31.51 13.55
C SER A 110 3.19 -33.00 13.21
N ASN A 111 3.84 -33.78 14.06
CA ASN A 111 3.96 -35.24 13.90
C ASN A 111 2.59 -35.98 13.84
N LYS A 112 1.50 -35.30 14.20
CA LYS A 112 0.12 -35.82 14.13
C LYS A 112 -0.62 -35.44 12.83
N GLY A 113 0.02 -34.73 11.90
CA GLY A 113 -0.58 -34.27 10.65
C GLY A 113 -1.44 -33.00 10.78
N GLU A 114 -1.52 -32.41 11.98
CA GLU A 114 -2.22 -31.15 12.23
C GLU A 114 -1.27 -29.95 12.10
N LEU A 115 -1.82 -28.76 11.85
CA LEU A 115 -1.05 -27.51 11.84
C LEU A 115 -0.31 -27.35 13.18
N GLY A 116 1.01 -27.28 13.16
CA GLY A 116 1.83 -27.19 14.36
C GLY A 116 1.69 -25.84 15.04
N ASP A 117 1.67 -25.84 16.38
CA ASP A 117 1.72 -24.62 17.18
C ASP A 117 3.10 -23.95 17.02
N VAL A 118 3.17 -22.91 16.19
CA VAL A 118 4.39 -22.10 16.03
C VAL A 118 4.41 -20.99 17.07
N LEU A 119 5.49 -20.94 17.83
CA LEU A 119 5.67 -19.93 18.86
C LEU A 119 5.57 -18.52 18.26
N PRO A 120 4.82 -17.59 18.89
CA PRO A 120 4.53 -16.30 18.26
C PRO A 120 5.75 -15.42 17.97
N TYR A 121 6.84 -15.62 18.72
CA TYR A 121 8.09 -14.93 18.50
C TYR A 121 8.89 -15.49 17.30
N LYS A 122 8.59 -16.73 16.88
CA LYS A 122 9.23 -17.39 15.74
C LYS A 122 8.56 -16.96 14.42
N PHE A 123 7.24 -16.76 14.43
CA PHE A 123 6.48 -16.30 13.26
C PHE A 123 5.74 -15.00 13.53
N THR A 124 6.36 -13.89 13.14
CA THR A 124 5.90 -12.52 13.43
C THR A 124 4.92 -11.95 12.41
N ALA A 125 4.67 -12.62 11.28
CA ALA A 125 3.76 -12.11 10.23
C ALA A 125 2.32 -11.86 10.72
N PHE A 126 1.91 -12.50 11.84
CA PHE A 126 0.64 -12.27 12.51
C PHE A 126 0.80 -12.00 14.02
N ASN A 127 1.91 -11.38 14.44
CA ASN A 127 2.31 -11.01 15.82
C ASN A 127 1.33 -11.34 16.97
N ALA A 128 1.82 -11.98 18.03
CA ALA A 128 1.06 -12.08 19.28
C ALA A 128 0.97 -10.73 20.01
N GLY A 129 -0.19 -10.49 20.61
CA GLY A 129 -0.48 -9.36 21.48
C GLY A 129 -1.98 -9.28 21.78
N PRO A 130 -2.42 -8.38 22.69
CA PRO A 130 -3.84 -8.22 23.06
C PRO A 130 -4.74 -7.78 21.89
N ARG A 131 -4.14 -7.46 20.73
CA ARG A 131 -4.81 -7.24 19.44
C ARG A 131 -4.47 -8.35 18.44
N ALA A 132 -4.47 -9.62 18.86
CA ALA A 132 -4.59 -10.74 17.93
C ALA A 132 -5.96 -10.60 17.23
N CYS A 133 -5.98 -9.82 16.15
CA CYS A 133 -7.20 -9.40 15.49
C CYS A 133 -7.97 -10.62 15.02
N ILE A 134 -9.30 -10.55 15.12
CA ILE A 134 -10.24 -11.34 14.31
C ILE A 134 -9.85 -11.33 12.81
N GLY A 135 -9.11 -10.29 12.39
CA GLY A 135 -8.49 -10.14 11.08
C GLY A 135 -7.40 -11.17 10.72
N LYS A 136 -6.76 -11.89 11.67
CA LYS A 136 -5.79 -12.94 11.32
C LYS A 136 -6.47 -14.09 10.58
N GLU A 137 -7.54 -14.62 11.18
CA GLU A 137 -8.32 -15.70 10.58
C GLU A 137 -8.99 -15.23 9.29
N LEU A 138 -9.53 -14.02 9.26
CA LEU A 138 -10.10 -13.43 8.04
C LEU A 138 -9.05 -13.28 6.93
N ALA A 139 -7.87 -12.74 7.22
CA ALA A 139 -6.79 -12.59 6.25
C ALA A 139 -6.31 -13.95 5.74
N MET A 140 -6.23 -14.95 6.62
CA MET A 140 -5.87 -16.30 6.21
C MET A 140 -6.93 -16.91 5.30
N VAL A 141 -8.22 -16.73 5.59
CA VAL A 141 -9.32 -17.17 4.73
C VAL A 141 -9.25 -16.49 3.36
N GLU A 142 -9.02 -15.18 3.31
CA GLU A 142 -8.86 -14.43 2.06
C GLU A 142 -7.66 -14.93 1.25
N MET A 143 -6.50 -15.13 1.88
CA MET A 143 -5.31 -15.67 1.22
C MET A 143 -5.53 -17.09 0.70
N LYS A 144 -6.21 -17.95 1.46
CA LYS A 144 -6.60 -19.29 1.02
C LYS A 144 -7.59 -19.23 -0.14
N ALA A 145 -8.56 -18.32 -0.12
CA ALA A 145 -9.52 -18.16 -1.21
C ALA A 145 -8.82 -17.78 -2.53
N VAL A 146 -7.91 -16.80 -2.47
CA VAL A 146 -7.12 -16.37 -3.65
C VAL A 146 -6.19 -17.48 -4.11
N GLY A 147 -5.44 -18.10 -3.19
CA GLY A 147 -4.51 -19.18 -3.51
C GLY A 147 -5.21 -20.38 -4.16
N ALA A 148 -6.34 -20.80 -3.57
CA ALA A 148 -7.19 -21.86 -4.10
C ALA A 148 -7.72 -21.52 -5.50
N ALA A 149 -8.25 -20.31 -5.69
CA ALA A 149 -8.77 -19.88 -6.99
C ALA A 149 -7.71 -19.83 -8.08
N VAL A 150 -6.48 -19.42 -7.75
CA VAL A 150 -5.37 -19.40 -8.71
C VAL A 150 -4.96 -20.82 -9.08
N ILE A 151 -4.71 -21.69 -8.09
CA ILE A 151 -4.23 -23.06 -8.33
C ILE A 151 -5.29 -23.92 -9.03
N TRP A 152 -6.58 -23.68 -8.74
CA TRP A 152 -7.68 -24.44 -9.34
C TRP A 152 -7.96 -24.04 -10.79
N ASN A 153 -7.93 -22.74 -11.11
CA ASN A 153 -8.34 -22.25 -12.43
C ASN A 153 -7.19 -22.11 -13.42
N TYR A 154 -5.94 -22.12 -12.95
CA TYR A 154 -4.76 -21.94 -13.80
C TYR A 154 -3.79 -23.11 -13.61
N SER A 155 -3.39 -23.75 -14.72
CA SER A 155 -2.31 -24.74 -14.71
C SER A 155 -0.97 -24.05 -14.96
N VAL A 156 -0.05 -24.12 -14.01
CA VAL A 156 1.30 -23.57 -14.17
C VAL A 156 2.24 -24.71 -14.58
N GLN A 157 2.72 -24.69 -15.83
CA GLN A 157 3.65 -25.72 -16.31
C GLN A 157 5.09 -25.46 -15.84
N SER A 158 5.80 -26.55 -15.51
CA SER A 158 7.23 -26.54 -15.21
C SER A 158 8.05 -26.34 -16.49
N SER A 159 9.23 -25.73 -16.38
CA SER A 159 10.11 -25.49 -17.53
C SER A 159 10.70 -26.76 -18.16
N LEU A 160 10.61 -27.92 -17.48
CA LEU A 160 11.19 -29.17 -17.97
C LEU A 160 10.32 -29.86 -19.03
N ASP A 161 8.99 -29.78 -18.94
CA ASP A 161 8.07 -30.39 -19.93
C ASP A 161 7.90 -29.57 -21.22
N PHE A 162 8.42 -28.33 -21.23
CA PHE A 162 8.28 -27.43 -22.37
C PHE A 162 9.11 -27.86 -23.59
N HIS A 163 10.10 -28.73 -23.41
CA HIS A 163 11.09 -29.01 -24.45
C HIS A 163 10.70 -30.09 -25.48
N GLN A 164 9.76 -30.99 -25.18
CA GLN A 164 9.59 -32.21 -25.98
C GLN A 164 8.45 -32.16 -27.02
N LYS A 165 7.44 -31.29 -26.84
CA LYS A 165 6.26 -31.22 -27.76
C LYS A 165 6.28 -30.06 -28.77
N HIS A 166 7.19 -29.10 -28.64
CA HIS A 166 7.16 -27.87 -29.45
C HIS A 166 8.01 -27.86 -30.72
N HIS A 167 8.80 -28.90 -31.01
CA HIS A 167 9.63 -28.94 -32.23
C HIS A 167 8.80 -28.84 -33.54
N LEU A 168 7.60 -29.41 -33.58
CA LEU A 168 6.75 -29.36 -34.78
C LEU A 168 6.03 -28.01 -34.96
N PHE A 169 5.70 -27.34 -33.85
CA PHE A 169 5.02 -26.04 -33.85
C PHE A 169 5.98 -24.87 -34.11
N ILE A 170 7.25 -25.03 -33.70
CA ILE A 170 8.34 -24.07 -33.96
C ILE A 170 8.69 -24.06 -35.46
N ILE A 171 8.67 -25.21 -36.14
CA ILE A 171 8.95 -25.27 -37.59
C ILE A 171 7.86 -24.58 -38.42
N LEU A 172 6.59 -24.73 -38.04
CA LEU A 172 5.47 -24.07 -38.72
C LEU A 172 5.38 -22.56 -38.44
N SER A 173 5.80 -22.10 -37.26
CA SER A 173 5.85 -20.67 -36.91
C SER A 173 7.09 -19.95 -37.45
N LEU A 174 8.20 -20.66 -37.68
CA LEU A 174 9.39 -20.10 -38.36
C LEU A 174 9.12 -19.78 -39.84
N LEU A 175 8.20 -20.48 -40.49
CA LEU A 175 7.79 -20.21 -41.88
C LEU A 175 6.89 -18.97 -42.04
N SER A 176 6.12 -18.59 -41.00
CA SER A 176 5.30 -17.37 -41.01
C SER A 176 6.03 -16.10 -40.56
N LEU A 177 7.21 -16.24 -39.95
CA LEU A 177 8.08 -15.14 -39.52
C LEU A 177 8.99 -14.56 -40.63
N LEU A 178 8.94 -15.10 -41.86
CA LEU A 178 9.71 -14.59 -43.01
C LEU A 178 9.09 -13.36 -43.71
N LEU A 179 8.08 -12.72 -43.12
CA LEU A 179 7.60 -11.40 -43.55
C LEU A 179 7.77 -10.37 -42.42
N PRO A 180 8.93 -9.68 -42.32
CA PRO A 180 9.11 -8.65 -41.32
C PRO A 180 8.51 -7.32 -41.80
N THR A 181 7.51 -6.82 -41.08
CA THR A 181 7.25 -5.37 -40.96
C THR A 181 7.22 -4.98 -39.48
N TYR A 182 8.33 -5.23 -38.77
CA TYR A 182 8.54 -4.64 -37.45
C TYR A 182 9.03 -3.20 -37.63
N ALA A 183 8.20 -2.22 -37.26
CA ALA A 183 8.67 -0.86 -37.05
C ALA A 183 9.61 -0.86 -35.83
N ARG A 184 10.93 -0.71 -36.06
CA ARG A 184 11.92 -0.54 -34.99
C ARG A 184 11.65 0.78 -34.25
N LEU A 185 11.40 0.70 -32.94
CA LEU A 185 11.35 1.85 -32.05
C LEU A 185 12.77 2.39 -31.86
N ASN A 186 12.99 3.64 -32.26
CA ASN A 186 14.29 4.29 -32.16
C ASN A 186 14.43 5.04 -30.82
N LEU A 187 15.65 5.06 -30.28
CA LEU A 187 16.02 5.94 -29.16
C LEU A 187 15.91 7.40 -29.62
N ASP A 188 15.41 8.24 -28.73
CA ASP A 188 15.35 9.68 -28.94
C ASP A 188 16.72 10.25 -29.29
N SER A 189 16.78 11.09 -30.33
CA SER A 189 18.04 11.62 -30.86
C SER A 189 18.77 12.57 -29.91
N SER A 190 18.06 13.15 -28.93
CA SER A 190 18.67 13.94 -27.86
C SER A 190 19.35 13.04 -26.84
N ASP A 191 18.66 11.98 -26.39
CA ASP A 191 19.18 11.00 -25.44
C ASP A 191 20.37 10.24 -26.03
N LEU A 192 20.29 9.85 -27.30
CA LEU A 192 21.40 9.20 -28.03
C LEU A 192 22.66 10.07 -28.00
N ARG A 193 22.55 11.35 -28.36
CA ARG A 193 23.70 12.29 -28.36
C ARG A 193 24.24 12.52 -26.96
N ALA A 194 23.37 12.73 -25.98
CA ALA A 194 23.76 12.95 -24.59
C ALA A 194 24.50 11.73 -24.02
N PHE A 195 24.00 10.54 -24.29
CA PHE A 195 24.61 9.29 -23.86
C PHE A 195 25.94 9.03 -24.58
N SER A 196 26.05 9.24 -25.89
CA SER A 196 27.32 9.06 -26.61
C SER A 196 28.44 9.96 -26.08
N ILE A 197 28.13 11.21 -25.74
CA ILE A 197 29.10 12.13 -25.12
C ILE A 197 29.48 11.63 -23.72
N THR A 198 28.48 11.31 -22.89
CA THR A 198 28.70 10.83 -21.52
C THR A 198 29.50 9.52 -21.49
N GLN A 199 29.22 8.59 -22.40
CA GLN A 199 29.91 7.32 -22.53
C GLN A 199 31.39 7.51 -22.90
N LYS A 200 31.67 8.42 -23.83
CA LYS A 200 33.04 8.78 -24.21
C LYS A 200 33.80 9.40 -23.03
N ASP A 201 33.18 10.37 -22.36
CA ASP A 201 33.80 11.13 -21.28
C ASP A 201 34.04 10.28 -20.02
N LEU A 202 33.22 9.25 -19.79
CA LEU A 202 33.41 8.27 -18.70
C LEU A 202 34.51 7.23 -19.00
N GLY A 203 35.11 7.24 -20.19
CA GLY A 203 36.18 6.29 -20.54
C GLY A 203 35.67 4.87 -20.83
N ILE A 204 34.40 4.73 -21.22
CA ILE A 204 33.83 3.44 -21.64
C ILE A 204 34.39 3.10 -23.03
N ASN A 205 35.55 2.44 -23.09
CA ASN A 205 36.22 2.07 -24.33
C ASN A 205 35.35 1.13 -25.18
N GLY A 206 35.14 1.51 -26.45
CA GLY A 206 34.25 0.87 -27.42
C GLY A 206 34.74 -0.48 -27.95
N GLN A 207 35.08 -1.44 -27.09
CA GLN A 207 35.16 -2.85 -27.45
C GLN A 207 33.89 -3.60 -27.06
N ARG A 208 32.77 -3.22 -27.69
CA ARG A 208 31.62 -4.10 -27.97
C ARG A 208 30.80 -3.41 -29.05
N GLY A 209 30.60 -4.12 -30.14
CA GLY A 209 30.25 -3.58 -31.45
C GLY A 209 29.04 -2.64 -31.48
N SER A 210 29.00 -1.89 -32.57
CA SER A 210 27.89 -1.08 -33.09
C SER A 210 26.54 -1.82 -33.01
N SER A 211 25.95 -1.87 -31.81
CA SER A 211 24.58 -2.29 -31.57
C SER A 211 23.69 -1.09 -31.85
N SER A 212 22.71 -1.26 -32.73
CA SER A 212 21.87 -0.22 -33.31
C SER A 212 20.99 0.58 -32.34
N THR A 213 21.13 0.42 -31.01
CA THR A 213 20.50 1.28 -29.99
C THR A 213 21.24 1.13 -28.64
N PRO A 214 21.62 2.22 -27.94
CA PRO A 214 22.29 2.18 -26.63
C PRO A 214 21.53 1.44 -25.52
N CYS A 215 20.22 1.26 -25.67
CA CYS A 215 19.34 0.58 -24.72
C CYS A 215 19.63 -0.90 -24.51
N ASN A 216 20.47 -1.51 -25.36
CA ASN A 216 20.89 -2.91 -25.24
C ASN A 216 22.24 -3.07 -24.52
N THR A 217 22.87 -1.95 -24.13
CA THR A 217 24.16 -1.97 -23.43
C THR A 217 23.91 -2.30 -21.95
N PRO A 218 24.66 -3.25 -21.36
CA PRO A 218 24.57 -3.53 -19.92
C PRO A 218 24.74 -2.25 -19.09
N GLY A 219 23.83 -2.01 -18.16
CA GLY A 219 23.81 -0.80 -17.33
C GLY A 219 23.01 0.37 -17.91
N VAL A 220 22.49 0.27 -19.14
CA VAL A 220 21.62 1.29 -19.76
C VAL A 220 20.19 0.77 -19.83
N PHE A 221 19.25 1.48 -19.22
CA PHE A 221 17.83 1.12 -19.24
C PHE A 221 17.02 2.23 -19.93
N CYS A 222 16.19 1.81 -20.88
CA CYS A 222 15.32 2.71 -21.62
C CYS A 222 13.85 2.35 -21.41
N GLU A 223 12.99 3.35 -21.31
CA GLU A 223 11.54 3.18 -21.25
C GLU A 223 10.87 3.86 -22.45
N ARG A 224 9.71 3.32 -22.85
CA ARG A 224 8.87 3.91 -23.89
C ARG A 224 8.19 5.18 -23.36
N ARG A 225 8.29 6.26 -24.14
CA ARG A 225 7.64 7.55 -23.87
C ARG A 225 6.94 8.07 -25.13
N LEU A 226 5.88 8.83 -24.92
CA LEU A 226 5.19 9.50 -26.01
C LEU A 226 5.96 10.79 -26.34
N SER A 227 6.48 10.89 -27.56
CA SER A 227 7.08 12.12 -28.07
C SER A 227 5.98 13.17 -28.29
N PRO A 228 6.29 14.49 -28.22
CA PRO A 228 5.34 15.55 -28.55
C PRO A 228 4.67 15.40 -29.93
N ASN A 229 5.33 14.69 -30.85
CA ASN A 229 4.84 14.41 -32.19
C ASN A 229 3.85 13.22 -32.26
N GLY A 230 3.41 12.69 -31.11
CA GLY A 230 2.48 11.56 -31.01
C GLY A 230 3.09 10.19 -31.35
N THR A 231 4.37 10.14 -31.68
CA THR A 231 5.10 8.89 -31.92
C THR A 231 5.72 8.39 -30.62
N TYR A 232 5.78 7.06 -30.47
CA TYR A 232 6.47 6.47 -29.35
C TYR A 232 7.97 6.44 -29.63
N VAL A 233 8.77 6.89 -28.66
CA VAL A 233 10.24 6.88 -28.69
C VAL A 233 10.77 6.25 -27.42
N LEU A 234 11.98 5.69 -27.49
CA LEU A 234 12.68 5.22 -26.29
C LEU A 234 13.44 6.40 -25.66
N LYS A 235 13.38 6.51 -24.34
CA LYS A 235 14.11 7.49 -23.53
C LYS A 235 14.92 6.77 -22.46
N ILE A 236 16.12 7.25 -22.13
CA ILE A 236 16.99 6.65 -21.11
C ILE A 236 16.45 7.03 -19.73
N THR A 237 16.20 6.03 -18.87
CA THR A 237 15.67 6.24 -17.52
C THR A 237 16.62 5.83 -16.41
N ARG A 238 17.54 4.89 -16.64
CA ARG A 238 18.53 4.47 -15.62
C ARG A 238 19.89 4.21 -16.26
N LEU A 239 20.94 4.69 -15.60
CA LEU A 239 22.34 4.45 -15.94
C LEU A 239 23.06 3.88 -14.71
N ILE A 240 23.47 2.61 -14.78
CA ILE A 240 24.03 1.85 -13.67
C ILE A 240 25.34 1.20 -14.12
N PHE A 241 26.46 1.83 -13.78
CA PHE A 241 27.81 1.38 -14.10
C PHE A 241 28.62 1.18 -12.82
N LYS A 242 28.28 0.14 -12.05
CA LYS A 242 28.98 -0.19 -10.80
C LYS A 242 30.22 -1.03 -11.07
N SER A 243 31.35 -0.70 -10.42
CA SER A 243 32.57 -1.53 -10.44
C SER A 243 33.13 -1.81 -11.85
N GLN A 244 33.09 -0.82 -12.75
CA GLN A 244 33.52 -0.98 -14.15
C GLN A 244 34.92 -0.40 -14.44
N ARG A 245 35.66 0.03 -13.42
CA ARG A 245 36.99 0.67 -13.54
C ARG A 245 36.97 1.87 -14.49
N LEU A 246 35.89 2.65 -14.45
CA LEU A 246 35.78 3.88 -15.26
C LEU A 246 36.77 4.92 -14.74
N THR A 247 37.59 5.49 -15.62
CA THR A 247 38.66 6.46 -15.29
C THR A 247 38.41 7.87 -15.83
N GLY A 248 37.26 8.09 -16.46
CA GLY A 248 36.88 9.36 -17.08
C GLY A 248 36.24 10.35 -16.10
N PHE A 249 35.45 11.29 -16.62
CA PHE A 249 34.70 12.28 -15.83
C PHE A 249 33.21 12.29 -16.22
N LEU A 250 32.36 12.79 -15.31
CA LEU A 250 30.93 12.91 -15.57
C LEU A 250 30.62 14.17 -16.40
N SER A 251 30.25 13.96 -17.67
CA SER A 251 29.97 15.03 -18.62
C SER A 251 28.76 15.90 -18.25
N PRO A 252 28.78 17.23 -18.47
CA PRO A 252 27.60 18.09 -18.40
C PRO A 252 26.42 17.64 -19.30
N ALA A 253 26.71 16.84 -20.34
CA ALA A 253 25.71 16.26 -21.23
C ALA A 253 24.66 15.40 -20.50
N ILE A 254 24.97 14.89 -19.30
CA ILE A 254 24.04 14.11 -18.47
C ILE A 254 22.74 14.88 -18.19
N GLY A 255 22.81 16.22 -18.06
CA GLY A 255 21.65 17.09 -17.82
C GLY A 255 20.63 17.12 -18.95
N ARG A 256 20.94 16.55 -20.12
CA ARG A 256 20.00 16.44 -21.25
C ARG A 256 19.08 15.20 -21.15
N LEU A 257 19.38 14.27 -20.24
CA LEU A 257 18.56 13.08 -19.99
C LEU A 257 17.37 13.41 -19.09
N SER A 258 16.37 14.10 -19.65
CA SER A 258 15.20 14.61 -18.90
C SER A 258 14.35 13.55 -18.19
N GLU A 259 14.44 12.29 -18.60
CA GLU A 259 13.69 11.15 -18.04
C GLU A 259 14.52 10.30 -17.07
N LEU A 260 15.75 10.69 -16.76
CA LEU A 260 16.66 9.94 -15.89
C LEU A 260 16.14 9.91 -14.46
N LYS A 261 15.94 8.69 -13.93
CA LYS A 261 15.50 8.38 -12.56
C LYS A 261 16.65 7.90 -11.69
N GLU A 262 17.61 7.18 -12.26
CA GLU A 262 18.74 6.61 -11.50
C GLU A 262 20.05 6.81 -12.24
N LEU A 263 21.04 7.36 -11.53
CA LEU A 263 22.43 7.40 -11.95
C LEU A 263 23.31 6.79 -10.86
N SER A 264 23.94 5.66 -11.16
CA SER A 264 24.86 4.98 -10.25
C SER A 264 26.20 4.71 -10.92
N LEU A 265 27.26 5.29 -10.37
CA LEU A 265 28.66 5.14 -10.81
C LEU A 265 29.54 4.61 -9.68
N THR A 266 28.96 3.92 -8.70
CA THR A 266 29.63 3.48 -7.47
C THR A 266 30.83 2.56 -7.76
N ASN A 267 31.90 2.69 -6.98
CA ASN A 267 33.12 1.87 -7.08
C ASN A 267 33.83 2.01 -8.44
N ASN A 268 34.14 3.23 -8.87
CA ASN A 268 34.95 3.48 -10.06
C ASN A 268 36.11 4.44 -9.72
N GLN A 269 36.84 4.87 -10.74
CA GLN A 269 37.95 5.82 -10.66
C GLN A 269 37.56 7.11 -11.40
N VAL A 270 36.29 7.52 -11.31
CA VAL A 270 35.80 8.69 -12.03
C VAL A 270 36.34 9.95 -11.37
N VAL A 271 37.02 10.77 -12.16
CA VAL A 271 37.72 11.99 -11.73
C VAL A 271 36.95 13.26 -12.14
N GLY A 272 37.40 14.40 -11.62
CA GLY A 272 36.91 15.72 -12.02
C GLY A 272 35.79 16.28 -11.14
N GLN A 273 35.23 17.41 -11.55
CA GLN A 273 34.18 18.10 -10.78
C GLN A 273 32.80 17.53 -11.05
N PHE A 274 31.95 17.57 -10.02
CA PHE A 274 30.54 17.21 -10.15
C PHE A 274 29.80 18.23 -11.04
N PRO A 275 29.15 17.82 -12.14
CA PRO A 275 28.58 18.77 -13.10
C PRO A 275 27.26 19.39 -12.60
N ALA A 276 27.21 20.72 -12.51
CA ALA A 276 26.00 21.45 -12.10
C ALA A 276 24.76 21.16 -13.00
N HIS A 277 24.98 20.73 -14.24
CA HIS A 277 23.92 20.45 -15.22
C HIS A 277 23.04 19.25 -14.85
N ILE A 278 23.46 18.39 -13.92
CA ILE A 278 22.65 17.26 -13.44
C ILE A 278 21.33 17.70 -12.79
N VAL A 279 21.26 18.96 -12.33
CA VAL A 279 20.05 19.61 -11.81
C VAL A 279 18.90 19.64 -12.83
N ASN A 280 19.21 19.51 -14.12
CA ASN A 280 18.19 19.43 -15.17
C ASN A 280 17.47 18.08 -15.24
N CYS A 281 17.99 17.03 -14.58
CA CYS A 281 17.37 15.71 -14.47
C CYS A 281 16.28 15.72 -13.38
N LYS A 282 15.16 16.40 -13.62
CA LYS A 282 14.10 16.64 -12.62
C LYS A 282 13.41 15.40 -12.07
N LYS A 283 13.57 14.25 -12.73
CA LYS A 283 12.98 12.95 -12.37
C LYS A 283 13.96 12.07 -11.59
N LEU A 284 15.16 12.56 -11.28
CA LEU A 284 16.19 11.78 -10.58
C LEU A 284 15.73 11.47 -9.15
N GLU A 285 15.70 10.17 -8.84
CA GLU A 285 15.31 9.59 -7.55
C GLU A 285 16.54 9.08 -6.80
N ILE A 286 17.49 8.48 -7.53
CA ILE A 286 18.70 7.87 -6.97
C ILE A 286 19.94 8.45 -7.65
N LEU A 287 20.85 9.02 -6.86
CA LEU A 287 22.17 9.47 -7.28
C LEU A 287 23.24 8.85 -6.38
N ASP A 288 23.99 7.90 -6.92
CA ASP A 288 25.03 7.17 -6.18
C ASP A 288 26.38 7.26 -6.91
N LEU A 289 27.27 8.09 -6.38
CA LEU A 289 28.62 8.33 -6.88
C LEU A 289 29.69 7.86 -5.88
N GLY A 290 29.32 7.02 -4.92
CA GLY A 290 30.21 6.61 -3.84
C GLY A 290 31.47 5.87 -4.34
N ASN A 291 32.57 5.99 -3.61
CA ASN A 291 33.85 5.34 -3.93
C ASN A 291 34.36 5.71 -5.34
N ASN A 292 34.69 6.99 -5.52
CA ASN A 292 35.25 7.58 -6.76
C ASN A 292 36.30 8.66 -6.41
N GLU A 293 36.79 9.39 -7.41
CA GLU A 293 37.79 10.46 -7.27
C GLU A 293 37.22 11.85 -7.63
N PHE A 294 35.92 12.07 -7.38
CA PHE A 294 35.29 13.37 -7.64
C PHE A 294 35.88 14.44 -6.72
N SER A 295 36.23 15.60 -7.27
CA SER A 295 36.90 16.70 -6.59
C SER A 295 36.15 18.04 -6.76
N GLY A 296 36.55 19.05 -5.98
CA GLY A 296 35.89 20.37 -5.95
C GLY A 296 34.79 20.46 -4.90
N GLY A 297 34.13 21.62 -4.84
CA GLY A 297 33.04 21.84 -3.89
C GLY A 297 31.77 21.10 -4.27
N VAL A 298 31.00 20.65 -3.28
CA VAL A 298 29.61 20.22 -3.51
C VAL A 298 28.83 21.43 -4.02
N PRO A 299 28.28 21.42 -5.26
CA PRO A 299 27.75 22.63 -5.88
C PRO A 299 26.63 23.23 -5.03
N SER A 300 26.72 24.53 -4.77
CA SER A 300 25.64 25.27 -4.08
C SER A 300 24.34 25.23 -4.91
N GLU A 301 24.46 25.01 -6.22
CA GLU A 301 23.44 24.84 -7.25
C GLU A 301 22.58 23.59 -7.09
N LEU A 302 23.04 22.59 -6.32
CA LEU A 302 22.15 21.53 -5.84
C LEU A 302 20.99 22.09 -5.00
N SER A 303 21.10 23.36 -4.56
CA SER A 303 20.27 23.92 -3.51
C SER A 303 19.97 25.43 -3.62
N SER A 304 20.61 26.18 -4.53
CA SER A 304 20.44 27.65 -4.69
C SER A 304 19.17 28.07 -5.43
N ILE A 305 18.26 27.13 -5.71
CA ILE A 305 17.02 27.40 -6.45
C ILE A 305 15.88 27.59 -5.45
N VAL A 306 15.97 28.66 -4.67
CA VAL A 306 14.98 29.05 -3.64
C VAL A 306 13.62 29.46 -4.25
N ARG A 307 13.47 29.42 -5.58
CA ARG A 307 12.18 29.67 -6.27
C ARG A 307 11.66 28.56 -7.19
N LEU A 308 12.41 27.47 -7.43
CA LEU A 308 11.95 26.39 -8.32
C LEU A 308 12.49 25.00 -7.88
N ARG A 309 11.55 24.10 -7.61
CA ARG A 309 11.75 22.66 -7.30
C ARG A 309 12.55 21.98 -8.42
N HIS A 310 13.83 21.63 -8.24
CA HIS A 310 14.62 20.99 -9.32
C HIS A 310 15.04 19.53 -9.06
N PHE A 311 15.07 19.06 -7.81
CA PHE A 311 15.03 17.62 -7.49
C PHE A 311 13.87 17.30 -6.54
N PRO A 312 12.62 17.40 -7.01
CA PRO A 312 11.46 17.12 -6.16
C PRO A 312 11.43 15.66 -5.71
N ASN A 313 12.10 14.73 -6.40
CA ASN A 313 11.93 13.29 -6.18
C ASN A 313 13.19 12.60 -5.66
N LEU A 314 14.28 13.32 -5.35
CA LEU A 314 15.53 12.67 -4.92
C LEU A 314 15.34 12.05 -3.53
N GLU A 315 15.48 10.73 -3.46
CA GLU A 315 15.31 9.93 -2.24
C GLU A 315 16.67 9.53 -1.65
N ASN A 316 17.63 9.17 -2.51
CA ASN A 316 18.93 8.69 -2.09
C ASN A 316 20.06 9.49 -2.76
N LEU A 317 20.94 10.07 -1.95
CA LEU A 317 22.14 10.79 -2.38
C LEU A 317 23.37 10.21 -1.68
N SER A 318 24.24 9.54 -2.43
CA SER A 318 25.54 9.07 -1.92
C SER A 318 26.70 9.69 -2.69
N LEU A 319 27.53 10.45 -1.98
CA LEU A 319 28.80 11.03 -2.43
C LEU A 319 29.97 10.53 -1.56
N ALA A 320 29.78 9.42 -0.83
CA ALA A 320 30.76 8.90 0.11
C ALA A 320 32.09 8.52 -0.55
N ASN A 321 33.19 8.58 0.22
CA ASN A 321 34.54 8.18 -0.18
C ASN A 321 34.96 8.80 -1.52
N ASN A 322 35.03 10.13 -1.56
CA ASN A 322 35.47 10.94 -2.70
C ASN A 322 36.48 12.01 -2.23
N LEU A 323 36.85 12.95 -3.11
CA LEU A 323 37.78 14.05 -2.84
C LEU A 323 37.08 15.41 -2.76
N PHE A 324 35.81 15.45 -2.33
CA PHE A 324 35.07 16.72 -2.21
C PHE A 324 35.68 17.65 -1.16
N THR A 325 35.75 18.94 -1.48
CA THR A 325 36.35 19.99 -0.64
C THR A 325 35.31 21.01 -0.16
N GLY A 326 35.61 21.75 0.90
CA GLY A 326 34.76 22.85 1.39
C GLY A 326 33.59 22.39 2.27
N LYS A 327 32.58 23.24 2.44
CA LYS A 327 31.47 22.97 3.37
C LYS A 327 30.30 22.27 2.69
N VAL A 328 29.69 21.32 3.37
CA VAL A 328 28.40 20.75 2.94
C VAL A 328 27.34 21.87 2.91
N PRO A 329 26.68 22.13 1.77
CA PRO A 329 25.70 23.22 1.67
C PRO A 329 24.55 23.05 2.68
N LYS A 330 24.32 24.05 3.55
CA LYS A 330 23.21 24.04 4.55
C LYS A 330 21.83 23.80 3.93
N SER A 331 21.73 24.13 2.66
CA SER A 331 20.55 24.09 1.81
C SER A 331 20.21 22.67 1.31
N ILE A 332 21.02 21.64 1.61
CA ILE A 332 20.64 20.21 1.58
C ILE A 332 19.38 19.94 2.45
N ARG A 333 19.15 20.73 3.51
CA ARG A 333 17.92 20.68 4.30
C ARG A 333 16.63 20.94 3.49
N SER A 334 16.75 21.48 2.27
CA SER A 334 15.60 21.83 1.42
C SER A 334 15.07 20.63 0.61
N PHE A 335 15.80 19.50 0.55
CA PHE A 335 15.33 18.30 -0.12
C PHE A 335 14.27 17.59 0.73
N ARG A 336 13.00 17.73 0.35
CA ARG A 336 11.86 17.25 1.15
C ARG A 336 11.64 15.74 1.12
N ASN A 337 12.11 15.04 0.08
CA ASN A 337 11.92 13.60 -0.09
C ASN A 337 13.22 12.79 0.15
N LEU A 338 14.31 13.44 0.58
CA LEU A 338 15.59 12.78 0.80
C LEU A 338 15.53 11.90 2.05
N GLN A 339 15.64 10.59 1.86
CA GLN A 339 15.58 9.57 2.90
C GLN A 339 16.98 9.18 3.38
N SER A 340 17.95 9.16 2.46
CA SER A 340 19.33 8.78 2.74
C SER A 340 20.30 9.78 2.11
N PHE A 341 21.23 10.27 2.92
CA PHE A 341 22.33 11.13 2.46
C PHE A 341 23.64 10.64 3.08
N ASP A 342 24.66 10.42 2.25
CA ASP A 342 25.97 9.97 2.68
C ASP A 342 27.09 10.78 2.02
N PHE A 343 27.88 11.47 2.85
CA PHE A 343 29.07 12.24 2.47
C PHE A 343 30.33 11.73 3.20
N SER A 344 30.22 10.59 3.90
CA SER A 344 31.30 10.04 4.71
C SER A 344 32.57 9.78 3.89
N GLY A 345 33.73 9.79 4.53
CA GLY A 345 35.01 9.47 3.87
C GLY A 345 35.52 10.48 2.83
N ASN A 346 34.98 11.70 2.81
CA ASN A 346 35.60 12.83 2.10
C ASN A 346 36.51 13.63 3.04
N SER A 347 37.83 13.43 2.92
CA SER A 347 38.81 13.96 3.88
C SER A 347 38.99 15.49 3.87
N PHE A 348 38.52 16.18 2.82
CA PHE A 348 38.69 17.62 2.64
C PHE A 348 37.40 18.43 2.86
N LEU A 349 36.34 17.80 3.38
CA LEU A 349 35.12 18.50 3.78
C LEU A 349 35.32 19.19 5.13
N GLU A 350 34.85 20.43 5.22
CA GLU A 350 34.99 21.28 6.40
C GLU A 350 33.63 21.63 7.02
N GLY A 351 33.60 21.81 8.34
CA GLY A 351 32.42 22.26 9.09
C GLY A 351 31.43 21.14 9.46
N PRO A 352 30.46 21.44 10.33
CA PRO A 352 29.49 20.45 10.79
C PRO A 352 28.52 20.07 9.67
N VAL A 353 28.20 18.77 9.58
CA VAL A 353 27.11 18.29 8.72
C VAL A 353 25.81 18.99 9.17
N PRO A 354 25.02 19.57 8.25
CA PRO A 354 23.76 20.22 8.62
C PRO A 354 22.80 19.21 9.27
N VAL A 355 22.68 19.24 10.61
CA VAL A 355 21.70 18.40 11.33
C VAL A 355 20.30 18.70 10.81
N ILE A 356 19.63 17.68 10.27
CA ILE A 356 18.21 17.70 9.93
C ILE A 356 17.49 17.38 11.24
N ARG A 357 16.91 18.39 11.90
CA ARG A 357 16.20 18.18 13.18
C ARG A 357 14.98 17.29 12.94
N THR A 358 15.10 16.01 13.23
CA THR A 358 13.95 15.14 13.50
C THR A 358 13.41 15.49 14.88
N GLY A 359 12.39 16.35 14.93
CA GLY A 359 11.47 16.53 16.06
C GLY A 359 12.09 16.50 17.47
N GLU A 360 12.79 17.57 17.87
CA GLU A 360 12.95 17.89 19.29
C GLU A 360 11.72 18.66 19.77
N SER A 361 11.12 18.11 20.83
CA SER A 361 10.04 18.71 21.63
C SER A 361 10.42 20.11 22.07
N SER A 362 9.86 21.12 21.42
CA SER A 362 9.78 22.48 21.95
C SER A 362 8.30 22.87 22.00
N ARG A 363 7.84 23.11 23.22
CA ARG A 363 6.49 23.60 23.57
C ARG A 363 6.10 24.76 22.63
N PRO A 364 4.87 24.82 22.11
CA PRO A 364 4.47 25.94 21.26
C PRO A 364 4.35 27.20 22.12
N GLN A 365 5.35 28.07 22.03
CA GLN A 365 5.27 29.45 22.49
C GLN A 365 4.60 30.27 21.39
N TYR A 366 3.32 30.58 21.58
CA TYR A 366 2.54 31.45 20.71
C TYR A 366 3.21 32.84 20.58
N PRO A 367 3.36 33.40 19.36
CA PRO A 367 3.40 34.83 19.18
C PRO A 367 2.03 35.34 18.75
N LYS A 368 1.65 36.44 19.41
CA LYS A 368 0.38 37.17 19.31
C LYS A 368 0.17 37.81 17.93
N ARG A 369 -1.07 37.72 17.46
CA ARG A 369 -1.92 38.75 16.82
C ARG A 369 -1.21 40.06 16.37
N TYR A 370 -1.14 40.27 15.06
CA TYR A 370 -1.17 41.58 14.37
C TYR A 370 -2.01 41.39 13.10
N ILE A 371 -3.30 41.73 13.13
CA ILE A 371 -3.91 42.96 12.54
C ILE A 371 -3.56 43.13 11.05
N LEU A 372 -4.49 42.69 10.20
CA LEU A 372 -4.59 43.07 8.80
C LEU A 372 -5.05 44.52 8.74
N ALA A 373 -4.28 45.39 8.08
CA ALA A 373 -4.78 46.65 7.57
C ALA A 373 -5.30 46.41 6.15
N GLU A 374 -6.60 46.60 5.95
CA GLU A 374 -7.27 46.64 4.65
C GLU A 374 -7.40 48.08 4.13
N ASN A 375 -7.48 48.16 2.79
CA ASN A 375 -8.05 49.22 1.94
C ASN A 375 -7.21 50.51 1.74
N SER A 376 -7.16 51.13 0.55
CA SER A 376 -7.90 50.93 -0.71
C SER A 376 -7.32 51.83 -1.83
N SER A 377 -7.36 51.29 -3.06
CA SER A 377 -7.84 51.90 -4.32
C SER A 377 -7.14 53.09 -5.05
N THR A 378 -7.19 52.96 -6.40
CA THR A 378 -7.14 53.97 -7.50
C THR A 378 -5.75 54.51 -7.92
N THR A 379 -5.35 54.70 -9.20
CA THR A 379 -6.05 54.80 -10.51
C THR A 379 -5.07 54.76 -11.72
N LYS A 380 -5.53 54.17 -12.84
CA LYS A 380 -5.39 54.52 -14.30
C LYS A 380 -4.08 55.07 -14.94
N SER A 381 -3.68 54.48 -16.07
CA SER A 381 -3.77 55.02 -17.47
C SER A 381 -2.84 54.22 -18.43
N ARG A 382 -3.32 53.43 -19.41
CA ARG A 382 -3.63 53.72 -20.84
C ARG A 382 -2.50 54.32 -21.71
N ASN A 383 -2.10 53.58 -22.75
CA ASN A 383 -2.05 53.89 -24.21
C ASN A 383 -1.46 52.66 -24.96
N ALA A 384 -2.17 51.97 -25.88
CA ALA A 384 -2.46 52.25 -27.32
C ALA A 384 -1.17 52.37 -28.16
N SER A 385 -0.95 51.73 -29.32
CA SER A 385 -1.85 51.34 -30.43
C SER A 385 -1.18 50.42 -31.50
N SER A 386 -2.01 49.71 -32.28
CA SER A 386 -1.95 49.40 -33.76
C SER A 386 -0.72 48.73 -34.40
N GLY A 387 -0.78 47.80 -35.37
CA GLY A 387 -1.86 47.24 -36.20
C GLY A 387 -1.30 46.78 -37.58
N TYR A 388 -1.86 45.69 -38.11
CA TYR A 388 -2.00 45.26 -39.53
C TYR A 388 -0.87 44.56 -40.36
N SER A 389 -1.21 43.36 -40.86
CA SER A 389 -0.68 42.63 -42.06
C SER A 389 -1.35 43.15 -43.37
N PRO A 390 -0.97 42.79 -44.64
CA PRO A 390 -1.07 41.43 -45.26
C PRO A 390 -0.08 41.08 -46.44
N ALA A 391 -0.24 39.86 -47.02
CA ALA A 391 0.44 39.19 -48.17
C ALA A 391 0.17 39.86 -49.58
N PRO A 392 0.58 39.38 -50.81
CA PRO A 392 0.99 38.03 -51.30
C PRO A 392 2.08 37.93 -52.46
N ALA A 393 2.18 36.73 -53.08
CA ALA A 393 3.13 36.15 -54.08
C ALA A 393 3.29 36.85 -55.48
N PRO A 394 4.24 36.46 -56.39
CA PRO A 394 4.13 35.27 -57.29
C PRO A 394 5.47 34.58 -57.77
N GLU A 395 5.35 33.46 -58.53
CA GLU A 395 6.41 32.69 -59.25
C GLU A 395 6.90 33.37 -60.57
N PRO A 396 7.96 32.86 -61.27
CA PRO A 396 7.70 32.00 -62.45
C PRO A 396 8.76 30.93 -62.84
N SER A 397 8.24 29.81 -63.40
CA SER A 397 8.64 28.96 -64.55
C SER A 397 10.07 28.90 -65.12
N LEU A 398 10.52 27.69 -65.51
CA LEU A 398 10.77 27.27 -66.91
C LEU A 398 11.12 25.77 -67.04
N ALA A 399 10.74 25.20 -68.19
CA ALA A 399 10.59 23.77 -68.48
C ALA A 399 11.67 23.19 -69.41
N SER A 400 11.80 21.85 -69.48
CA SER A 400 12.08 21.11 -70.73
C SER A 400 11.97 19.56 -70.58
N ASN A 401 10.91 18.98 -71.20
CA ASN A 401 10.83 17.82 -72.15
C ASN A 401 11.94 16.73 -72.16
N ARG A 402 11.73 15.42 -72.43
CA ARG A 402 10.64 14.62 -73.07
C ARG A 402 10.94 13.08 -72.98
N HIS A 403 9.87 12.26 -72.95
CA HIS A 403 9.66 10.85 -73.44
C HIS A 403 10.51 9.68 -72.88
N LYS A 404 10.01 8.45 -72.61
CA LYS A 404 9.12 7.56 -73.41
C LYS A 404 8.44 6.46 -72.52
N LYS A 405 7.41 5.82 -73.10
CA LYS A 405 6.34 4.95 -72.56
C LYS A 405 6.74 3.63 -71.87
N GLY A 406 5.90 3.22 -70.89
CA GLY A 406 5.30 1.88 -70.85
C GLY A 406 5.28 1.14 -69.51
N LYS A 407 4.11 1.07 -68.84
CA LYS A 407 3.53 -0.12 -68.15
C LYS A 407 2.29 0.26 -67.32
N ARG A 408 1.13 0.30 -67.99
CA ARG A 408 -0.21 0.38 -67.36
C ARG A 408 -0.59 -0.98 -66.76
N LYS A 409 -0.17 -1.27 -65.52
CA LYS A 409 -0.85 -2.25 -64.62
C LYS A 409 -0.67 -1.96 -63.11
N LEU A 410 0.02 -0.89 -62.71
CA LEU A 410 0.23 -0.52 -61.29
C LEU A 410 -0.73 0.57 -60.78
N ALA A 411 -1.27 1.41 -61.69
CA ALA A 411 -2.08 2.57 -61.32
C ALA A 411 -3.46 2.21 -60.73
N GLY A 412 -4.04 1.07 -61.13
CA GLY A 412 -5.35 0.63 -60.59
C GLY A 412 -5.28 0.21 -59.12
N TRP A 413 -4.15 -0.32 -58.66
CA TRP A 413 -3.99 -0.80 -57.29
C TRP A 413 -3.70 0.36 -56.31
N LEU A 414 -2.94 1.36 -56.76
CA LEU A 414 -2.68 2.58 -55.98
C LEU A 414 -3.94 3.44 -55.80
N LEU A 415 -4.82 3.49 -56.81
CA LEU A 415 -6.07 4.24 -56.71
C LEU A 415 -7.07 3.58 -55.73
N GLY A 416 -7.09 2.24 -55.68
CA GLY A 416 -7.90 1.49 -54.70
C GLY A 416 -7.41 1.64 -53.26
N PHE A 417 -6.09 1.67 -53.05
CA PHE A 417 -5.49 1.87 -51.72
C PHE A 417 -5.71 3.30 -51.18
N LEU A 418 -5.64 4.31 -52.06
CA LEU A 418 -5.94 5.69 -51.69
C LEU A 418 -7.42 5.89 -51.35
N ALA A 419 -8.34 5.31 -52.12
CA ALA A 419 -9.78 5.37 -51.83
C ALA A 419 -10.14 4.66 -50.51
N GLY A 420 -9.54 3.50 -50.23
CA GLY A 420 -9.73 2.77 -48.97
C GLY A 420 -9.16 3.51 -47.75
N SER A 421 -8.02 4.17 -47.90
CA SER A 421 -7.41 5.00 -46.85
C SER A 421 -8.27 6.21 -46.49
N VAL A 422 -8.85 6.87 -47.48
CA VAL A 422 -9.74 8.03 -47.26
C VAL A 422 -11.05 7.58 -46.60
N ALA A 423 -11.64 6.45 -47.04
CA ALA A 423 -12.85 5.90 -46.43
C ALA A 423 -12.63 5.42 -44.98
N GLY A 424 -11.50 4.77 -44.70
CA GLY A 424 -11.11 4.34 -43.35
C GLY A 424 -10.84 5.52 -42.41
N SER A 425 -10.22 6.58 -42.93
CA SER A 425 -9.96 7.81 -42.16
C SER A 425 -11.25 8.56 -41.84
N LEU A 426 -12.20 8.62 -42.78
CA LEU A 426 -13.53 9.20 -42.53
C LEU A 426 -14.31 8.38 -41.50
N SER A 427 -14.31 7.06 -41.61
CA SER A 427 -14.96 6.15 -40.65
C SER A 427 -14.36 6.28 -39.25
N GLY A 428 -13.03 6.35 -39.14
CA GLY A 428 -12.34 6.54 -37.86
C GLY A 428 -12.62 7.92 -37.22
N LEU A 429 -12.75 8.98 -38.02
CA LEU A 429 -13.15 10.30 -37.54
C LEU A 429 -14.60 10.32 -37.03
N VAL A 430 -15.52 9.69 -37.76
CA VAL A 430 -16.92 9.56 -37.35
C VAL A 430 -17.02 8.72 -36.07
N PHE A 431 -16.29 7.62 -35.96
CA PHE A 431 -16.22 6.81 -34.74
C PHE A 431 -15.60 7.58 -33.57
N SER A 432 -14.56 8.39 -33.80
CA SER A 432 -13.94 9.23 -32.77
C SER A 432 -14.91 10.31 -32.27
N LEU A 433 -15.67 10.93 -33.16
CA LEU A 433 -16.70 11.91 -32.81
C LEU A 433 -17.85 11.26 -32.06
N LEU A 434 -18.35 10.10 -32.52
CA LEU A 434 -19.38 9.34 -31.81
C LEU A 434 -18.89 8.87 -30.44
N PHE A 435 -17.66 8.38 -30.34
CA PHE A 435 -17.06 7.98 -29.07
C PHE A 435 -16.88 9.18 -28.13
N LYS A 436 -16.50 10.36 -28.63
CA LYS A 436 -16.43 11.59 -27.83
C LYS A 436 -17.81 12.08 -27.39
N VAL A 437 -18.84 11.93 -28.22
CA VAL A 437 -20.23 12.26 -27.87
C VAL A 437 -20.77 11.27 -26.84
N VAL A 438 -20.48 9.97 -26.98
CA VAL A 438 -20.81 8.95 -25.98
C VAL A 438 -20.06 9.21 -24.67
N LEU A 439 -18.77 9.55 -24.74
CA LEU A 439 -17.99 9.90 -23.55
C LEU A 439 -18.51 11.20 -22.91
N ALA A 440 -18.94 12.18 -23.71
CA ALA A 440 -19.55 13.41 -23.22
C ALA A 440 -20.94 13.16 -22.62
N ALA A 441 -21.74 12.25 -23.17
CA ALA A 441 -23.02 11.84 -22.62
C ALA A 441 -22.84 11.05 -21.31
N VAL A 442 -21.84 10.16 -21.25
CA VAL A 442 -21.44 9.43 -20.02
C VAL A 442 -20.87 10.39 -18.98
N LYS A 443 -20.12 11.42 -19.38
CA LYS A 443 -19.55 12.43 -18.48
C LYS A 443 -20.56 13.51 -18.06
N ALA A 444 -21.60 13.76 -18.87
CA ALA A 444 -22.73 14.61 -18.52
C ALA A 444 -23.76 13.88 -17.63
N GLY A 445 -23.74 12.54 -17.61
CA GLY A 445 -24.54 11.71 -16.68
C GLY A 445 -23.94 11.55 -15.28
N GLY A 446 -22.68 11.95 -15.05
CA GLY A 446 -21.98 11.80 -13.78
C GLY A 446 -22.07 13.04 -12.88
N ARG A 447 -23.26 13.37 -12.36
CA ARG A 447 -23.39 14.15 -11.12
C ARG A 447 -23.62 13.18 -9.96
N ASP A 448 -22.56 12.45 -9.58
CA ASP A 448 -22.55 11.65 -8.35
C ASP A 448 -22.26 12.54 -7.13
N GLY A 449 -23.13 13.54 -6.91
CA GLY A 449 -23.13 14.36 -5.70
C GLY A 449 -24.13 13.89 -4.65
N GLY A 450 -24.91 12.84 -4.95
CA GLY A 450 -25.94 12.33 -4.06
C GLY A 450 -25.40 11.37 -2.99
N PRO A 451 -26.18 11.12 -1.92
CA PRO A 451 -25.83 10.17 -0.88
C PRO A 451 -25.74 8.74 -1.43
N ALA A 452 -24.67 8.03 -1.09
CA ALA A 452 -24.54 6.60 -1.37
C ALA A 452 -25.34 5.81 -0.33
N ILE A 453 -26.42 5.17 -0.77
CA ILE A 453 -27.32 4.40 0.10
C ILE A 453 -27.01 2.91 -0.05
N PHE A 454 -26.74 2.25 1.07
CA PHE A 454 -26.38 0.82 1.11
C PHE A 454 -27.48 -0.05 1.70
N SER A 455 -28.50 0.55 2.31
CA SER A 455 -29.56 -0.18 3.02
C SER A 455 -30.95 0.19 2.51
N PRO A 456 -31.86 -0.78 2.33
CA PRO A 456 -33.26 -0.52 1.99
C PRO A 456 -34.04 0.19 3.11
N LEU A 457 -33.43 0.37 4.29
CA LEU A 457 -33.96 1.17 5.38
C LEU A 457 -34.11 2.65 5.01
N ILE A 458 -33.29 3.15 4.08
CA ILE A 458 -33.39 4.50 3.53
C ILE A 458 -33.99 4.35 2.13
N LYS A 459 -35.26 4.75 1.98
CA LYS A 459 -36.01 4.51 0.74
C LYS A 459 -35.73 5.58 -0.30
N LYS A 460 -35.42 6.81 0.14
CA LYS A 460 -35.15 7.94 -0.75
C LYS A 460 -33.95 8.74 -0.27
N ALA A 461 -33.21 9.33 -1.21
CA ALA A 461 -32.13 10.27 -0.90
C ALA A 461 -32.64 11.53 -0.15
N GLU A 462 -33.92 11.88 -0.37
CA GLU A 462 -34.63 12.97 0.32
C GLU A 462 -34.61 12.82 1.86
N ASP A 463 -34.62 11.59 2.36
CA ASP A 463 -34.60 11.28 3.80
C ASP A 463 -33.27 11.73 4.46
N LEU A 464 -32.22 11.97 3.66
CA LEU A 464 -30.90 12.42 4.10
C LEU A 464 -30.61 13.88 3.73
N ALA A 465 -31.53 14.58 3.07
CA ALA A 465 -31.31 15.95 2.56
C ALA A 465 -31.01 16.97 3.67
N PHE A 466 -31.42 16.70 4.92
CA PHE A 466 -31.09 17.57 6.05
C PHE A 466 -29.58 17.60 6.36
N LEU A 467 -28.83 16.54 6.02
CA LEU A 467 -27.37 16.48 6.22
C LEU A 467 -26.59 17.33 5.21
N GLU A 468 -27.21 17.68 4.08
CA GLU A 468 -26.60 18.54 3.07
C GLU A 468 -26.64 20.03 3.47
N LYS A 469 -27.46 20.40 4.46
CA LYS A 469 -27.53 21.77 5.00
C LYS A 469 -26.40 22.07 5.98
N ASP A 470 -25.85 23.28 5.97
CA ASP A 470 -24.71 23.69 6.82
C ASP A 470 -25.00 23.57 8.33
N ASP A 471 -26.26 23.71 8.72
CA ASP A 471 -26.77 23.63 10.09
C ASP A 471 -27.41 22.27 10.43
N GLY A 472 -27.35 21.28 9.53
CA GLY A 472 -28.07 20.01 9.63
C GLY A 472 -27.77 19.17 10.88
N LEU A 473 -26.65 19.44 11.57
CA LEU A 473 -26.26 18.78 12.82
C LEU A 473 -26.34 19.69 14.06
N ALA A 474 -26.62 20.98 13.91
CA ALA A 474 -26.47 21.96 14.99
C ALA A 474 -27.41 21.70 16.18
N ASN A 475 -28.56 21.06 15.92
CA ASN A 475 -29.58 20.77 16.92
C ASN A 475 -29.62 19.28 17.33
N LEU A 476 -28.63 18.47 16.94
CA LEU A 476 -28.61 17.04 17.23
C LEU A 476 -27.80 16.71 18.50
N GLU A 477 -28.27 15.70 19.22
CA GLU A 477 -27.63 15.18 20.43
C GLU A 477 -26.31 14.46 20.07
N ILE A 478 -25.22 14.82 20.74
CA ILE A 478 -23.93 14.11 20.60
C ILE A 478 -23.94 12.90 21.53
N ILE A 479 -23.83 11.71 20.96
CA ILE A 479 -23.80 10.43 21.69
C ILE A 479 -22.40 9.83 21.82
N GLY A 480 -21.40 10.43 21.19
CA GLY A 480 -20.02 9.99 21.34
C GLY A 480 -19.01 10.91 20.68
N LYS A 481 -17.82 11.03 21.30
CA LYS A 481 -16.66 11.71 20.72
C LYS A 481 -15.48 10.75 20.71
N GLY A 482 -14.98 10.40 19.53
CA GLY A 482 -13.84 9.52 19.36
C GLY A 482 -12.67 10.20 18.65
N GLY A 483 -11.54 9.50 18.51
CA GLY A 483 -10.32 10.03 17.86
C GLY A 483 -10.47 10.34 16.36
N CYS A 484 -11.58 9.92 15.73
CA CYS A 484 -11.85 10.12 14.30
C CYS A 484 -13.08 11.00 14.01
N GLY A 485 -13.70 11.61 15.03
CA GLY A 485 -14.86 12.49 14.84
C GLY A 485 -15.94 12.37 15.92
N GLU A 486 -16.99 13.17 15.76
CA GLU A 486 -18.15 13.21 16.63
C GLU A 486 -19.29 12.35 16.05
N VAL A 487 -20.08 11.72 16.94
CA VAL A 487 -21.23 10.89 16.59
C VAL A 487 -22.49 11.54 17.15
N TYR A 488 -23.45 11.81 16.27
CA TYR A 488 -24.72 12.43 16.58
C TYR A 488 -25.84 11.41 16.46
N LYS A 489 -26.88 11.58 17.28
CA LYS A 489 -28.10 10.81 17.23
C LYS A 489 -29.17 11.63 16.52
N ALA A 490 -29.85 11.03 15.56
CA ALA A 490 -30.95 11.66 14.83
C ALA A 490 -32.08 10.67 14.58
N GLU A 491 -33.28 11.20 14.38
CA GLU A 491 -34.41 10.45 13.83
C GLU A 491 -34.38 10.57 12.31
N LEU A 492 -34.54 9.46 11.60
CA LEU A 492 -34.57 9.47 10.14
C LEU A 492 -35.97 9.94 9.66
N PRO A 493 -36.06 11.06 8.92
CA PRO A 493 -37.33 11.57 8.40
C PRO A 493 -38.06 10.51 7.54
N GLY A 494 -39.38 10.39 7.69
CA GLY A 494 -40.20 9.48 6.87
C GLY A 494 -40.08 7.98 7.20
N SER A 495 -39.46 7.62 8.33
CA SER A 495 -39.13 6.23 8.68
C SER A 495 -39.88 5.65 9.89
N ASP A 496 -40.99 6.25 10.32
CA ASP A 496 -41.76 5.88 11.51
C ASP A 496 -40.91 5.84 12.80
N GLY A 497 -40.13 6.90 13.06
CA GLY A 497 -39.39 7.03 14.32
C GLY A 497 -38.11 6.21 14.43
N LYS A 498 -37.51 5.76 13.32
CA LYS A 498 -36.23 5.04 13.38
C LYS A 498 -35.09 5.99 13.70
N MET A 499 -34.31 5.58 14.70
CA MET A 499 -33.14 6.31 15.15
C MET A 499 -31.89 5.85 14.40
N ILE A 500 -31.09 6.82 13.98
CA ILE A 500 -29.81 6.64 13.30
C ILE A 500 -28.69 7.32 14.09
N ALA A 501 -27.47 6.82 13.87
CA ALA A 501 -26.25 7.42 14.36
C ALA A 501 -25.45 7.99 13.17
N ILE A 502 -25.09 9.27 13.25
CA ILE A 502 -24.37 9.99 12.19
C ILE A 502 -22.97 10.30 12.70
N LYS A 503 -21.95 9.72 12.08
CA LYS A 503 -20.54 10.01 12.40
C LYS A 503 -20.00 11.06 11.44
N LYS A 504 -19.59 12.22 11.96
CA LYS A 504 -18.95 13.31 11.20
C LYS A 504 -17.44 13.12 11.18
N ILE A 505 -16.90 12.94 9.98
CA ILE A 505 -15.46 12.90 9.73
C ILE A 505 -15.07 14.20 9.04
N ILE A 506 -14.33 15.05 9.75
CA ILE A 506 -13.90 16.36 9.23
C ILE A 506 -12.87 16.15 8.12
N GLN A 507 -13.09 16.81 6.98
CA GLN A 507 -12.13 16.90 5.88
C GLN A 507 -11.31 18.19 6.05
N PRO A 508 -9.98 18.14 5.94
CA PRO A 508 -9.17 19.35 5.82
C PRO A 508 -9.63 20.19 4.61
N PRO A 509 -9.71 21.52 4.73
CA PRO A 509 -10.23 22.38 3.66
C PRO A 509 -9.43 22.22 2.37
N LYS A 510 -10.13 22.21 1.23
CA LYS A 510 -9.57 22.08 -0.13
C LYS A 510 -8.93 23.38 -0.66
N ASP A 511 -8.52 24.29 0.20
CA ASP A 511 -7.87 25.51 -0.26
C ASP A 511 -6.47 25.18 -0.79
N ALA A 512 -6.40 25.09 -2.11
CA ALA A 512 -5.27 24.65 -2.91
C ALA A 512 -4.01 25.55 -2.80
N THR A 513 -4.05 26.56 -1.94
CA THR A 513 -2.99 27.54 -1.73
C THR A 513 -2.13 27.27 -0.49
N GLU A 514 -2.55 26.42 0.46
CA GLU A 514 -1.81 26.23 1.73
C GLU A 514 -1.49 24.78 2.13
N LEU A 515 -1.97 23.75 1.41
CA LEU A 515 -1.59 22.38 1.72
C LEU A 515 -0.16 22.06 1.26
N SER A 516 0.70 21.70 2.22
CA SER A 516 2.01 21.14 1.92
C SER A 516 1.86 19.80 1.16
N GLY A 517 2.88 19.42 0.37
CA GLY A 517 2.85 18.16 -0.38
C GLY A 517 2.73 16.90 0.49
N GLU A 518 3.17 16.97 1.75
CA GLU A 518 3.00 15.88 2.72
C GLU A 518 1.57 15.81 3.26
N ASP A 519 0.96 16.97 3.57
CA ASP A 519 -0.43 17.03 4.02
C ASP A 519 -1.38 16.57 2.93
N SER A 520 -1.09 16.87 1.66
CA SER A 520 -1.85 16.36 0.51
C SER A 520 -1.72 14.84 0.35
N LYS A 521 -0.52 14.26 0.55
CA LYS A 521 -0.31 12.80 0.51
C LYS A 521 -0.95 12.09 1.69
N LEU A 522 -0.83 12.64 2.90
CA LEU A 522 -1.46 12.12 4.12
C LEU A 522 -2.98 12.20 4.02
N LEU A 523 -3.51 13.32 3.50
CA LEU A 523 -4.92 13.50 3.19
C LEU A 523 -5.38 12.48 2.17
N HIS A 524 -4.66 12.29 1.05
CA HIS A 524 -4.99 11.26 0.06
C HIS A 524 -4.94 9.84 0.63
N LYS A 525 -4.03 9.55 1.58
CA LYS A 525 -3.97 8.25 2.25
C LYS A 525 -5.17 8.06 3.19
N LYS A 526 -5.51 9.06 4.01
CA LYS A 526 -6.70 9.04 4.87
C LYS A 526 -7.99 8.95 4.07
N MET A 527 -8.10 9.68 2.95
CA MET A 527 -9.26 9.64 2.07
C MET A 527 -9.41 8.28 1.38
N ARG A 528 -8.31 7.65 0.95
CA ARG A 528 -8.35 6.27 0.44
C ARG A 528 -8.75 5.26 1.50
N GLN A 529 -8.28 5.42 2.74
CA GLN A 529 -8.71 4.57 3.85
C GLN A 529 -10.21 4.71 4.13
N ILE A 530 -10.71 5.95 4.20
CA ILE A 530 -12.14 6.23 4.42
C ILE A 530 -12.99 5.69 3.26
N GLN A 531 -12.57 5.87 2.01
CA GLN A 531 -13.26 5.30 0.86
C GLN A 531 -13.26 3.76 0.87
N SER A 532 -12.13 3.14 1.22
CA SER A 532 -12.03 1.68 1.35
C SER A 532 -12.93 1.14 2.47
N GLU A 533 -13.03 1.87 3.58
CA GLU A 533 -13.91 1.53 4.70
C GLU A 533 -15.39 1.69 4.32
N ILE A 534 -15.75 2.77 3.62
CA ILE A 534 -17.12 3.00 3.11
C ILE A 534 -17.54 1.88 2.15
N VAL A 535 -16.68 1.54 1.18
CA VAL A 535 -17.01 0.49 0.18
C VAL A 535 -17.11 -0.87 0.85
N THR A 536 -16.20 -1.20 1.77
CA THR A 536 -16.17 -2.50 2.44
C THR A 536 -17.34 -2.65 3.43
N VAL A 537 -17.49 -1.71 4.37
CA VAL A 537 -18.55 -1.78 5.41
C VAL A 537 -19.93 -1.50 4.82
N GLY A 538 -20.01 -0.71 3.75
CA GLY A 538 -21.24 -0.48 3.00
C GLY A 538 -21.88 -1.78 2.49
N HIS A 539 -21.07 -2.73 2.01
CA HIS A 539 -21.57 -3.97 1.41
C HIS A 539 -21.59 -5.17 2.36
N ILE A 540 -20.91 -5.12 3.51
CA ILE A 540 -20.92 -6.21 4.48
C ILE A 540 -22.19 -6.17 5.34
N ARG A 541 -22.85 -7.33 5.48
CA ARG A 541 -23.96 -7.53 6.41
C ARG A 541 -23.63 -8.73 7.28
N HIS A 542 -23.48 -8.51 8.58
CA HIS A 542 -23.18 -9.56 9.55
C HIS A 542 -23.85 -9.22 10.88
N ARG A 543 -24.33 -10.23 11.62
CA ARG A 543 -25.07 -10.04 12.88
C ARG A 543 -24.25 -9.32 13.97
N ASN A 544 -22.92 -9.38 13.89
CA ASN A 544 -22.01 -8.76 14.86
C ASN A 544 -21.25 -7.54 14.30
N LEU A 545 -21.60 -7.04 13.10
CA LEU A 545 -21.01 -5.83 12.54
C LEU A 545 -22.11 -4.79 12.35
N LEU A 546 -21.85 -3.55 12.78
CA LEU A 546 -22.80 -2.45 12.63
C LEU A 546 -22.91 -2.07 11.14
N PRO A 547 -24.06 -2.27 10.47
CA PRO A 547 -24.20 -1.98 9.06
C PRO A 547 -24.12 -0.48 8.80
N LEU A 548 -23.33 -0.08 7.81
CA LEU A 548 -23.37 1.26 7.25
C LEU A 548 -24.62 1.39 6.37
N LEU A 549 -25.52 2.31 6.72
CA LEU A 549 -26.79 2.53 6.02
C LEU A 549 -26.60 3.44 4.82
N ALA A 550 -25.85 4.53 5.00
CA ALA A 550 -25.56 5.49 3.93
C ALA A 550 -24.27 6.28 4.20
N HIS A 551 -23.76 6.89 3.13
CA HIS A 551 -22.65 7.84 3.15
C HIS A 551 -23.08 9.13 2.43
N VAL A 552 -22.85 10.27 3.08
CA VAL A 552 -23.07 11.60 2.50
C VAL A 552 -21.72 12.31 2.43
N SER A 553 -21.32 12.75 1.23
CA SER A 553 -20.07 13.46 1.02
C SER A 553 -20.31 14.97 0.92
N ARG A 554 -19.56 15.75 1.68
CA ARG A 554 -19.53 17.21 1.61
C ARG A 554 -18.13 17.74 1.28
N PRO A 555 -18.00 19.02 0.87
CA PRO A 555 -16.70 19.62 0.58
C PRO A 555 -15.76 19.71 1.80
N ASP A 556 -16.32 19.74 3.00
CA ASP A 556 -15.64 19.98 4.28
C ASP A 556 -15.70 18.78 5.24
N CYS A 557 -16.51 17.76 4.95
CA CYS A 557 -16.62 16.56 5.78
C CYS A 557 -17.28 15.38 5.06
N HIS A 558 -17.19 14.20 5.67
CA HIS A 558 -17.99 13.02 5.31
C HIS A 558 -18.90 12.63 6.47
N TYR A 559 -20.16 12.31 6.17
CA TYR A 559 -21.10 11.73 7.12
C TYR A 559 -21.27 10.24 6.82
N LEU A 560 -21.08 9.42 7.85
CA LEU A 560 -21.38 8.00 7.83
C LEU A 560 -22.63 7.75 8.68
N VAL A 561 -23.66 7.19 8.07
CA VAL A 561 -24.96 6.96 8.71
C VAL A 561 -25.08 5.48 9.06
N TYR A 562 -25.29 5.19 10.34
CA TYR A 562 -25.47 3.86 10.90
C TYR A 562 -26.83 3.74 11.58
N GLU A 563 -27.25 2.51 11.84
CA GLU A 563 -28.36 2.26 12.75
C GLU A 563 -27.95 2.63 14.19
N LEU A 564 -28.85 3.26 14.95
CA LEU A 564 -28.54 3.58 16.34
C LEU A 564 -28.52 2.31 17.19
N MET A 565 -27.37 2.02 17.81
CA MET A 565 -27.29 1.00 18.85
C MET A 565 -27.98 1.50 20.13
N LYS A 566 -29.18 0.98 20.41
CA LYS A 566 -30.01 1.36 21.58
C LYS A 566 -29.27 1.27 22.92
N ASN A 567 -28.26 0.40 22.98
CA ASN A 567 -27.54 0.03 24.19
C ASN A 567 -26.19 0.73 24.37
N GLY A 568 -25.83 1.68 23.49
CA GLY A 568 -24.55 2.39 23.55
C GLY A 568 -23.36 1.50 23.22
N SER A 569 -22.15 1.95 23.59
CA SER A 569 -20.93 1.16 23.45
C SER A 569 -20.74 0.20 24.63
N LEU A 570 -19.87 -0.81 24.45
CA LEU A 570 -19.47 -1.70 25.55
C LEU A 570 -18.80 -0.92 26.71
N GLN A 571 -18.07 0.15 26.39
CA GLN A 571 -17.44 1.00 27.41
C GLN A 571 -18.50 1.71 28.26
N ASP A 572 -19.55 2.23 27.65
CA ASP A 572 -20.65 2.88 28.36
C ASP A 572 -21.38 1.87 29.23
N ALA A 573 -21.62 0.66 28.71
CA ALA A 573 -22.21 -0.42 29.48
C ALA A 573 -21.33 -0.84 30.68
N LEU A 574 -20.00 -0.90 30.50
CA LEU A 574 -19.06 -1.21 31.59
C LEU A 574 -18.99 -0.10 32.63
N ASN A 575 -19.05 1.17 32.22
CA ASN A 575 -19.10 2.30 33.13
C ASN A 575 -20.43 2.32 33.91
N ASP A 576 -21.56 2.07 33.24
CA ASP A 576 -22.85 1.95 33.89
C ASP A 576 -22.92 0.76 34.86
N VAL A 577 -22.23 -0.34 34.57
CA VAL A 577 -22.08 -1.47 35.51
C VAL A 577 -21.20 -1.10 36.68
N ALA A 578 -20.07 -0.42 36.44
CA ALA A 578 -19.20 0.10 37.51
C ALA A 578 -19.93 1.11 38.42
N GLU A 579 -20.87 1.87 37.84
CA GLU A 579 -21.75 2.81 38.55
C GLU A 579 -23.05 2.16 39.07
N GLY A 580 -23.21 0.83 38.92
CA GLY A 580 -24.34 0.06 39.44
C GLY A 580 -25.68 0.30 38.74
N ARG A 581 -25.69 0.98 37.58
CA ARG A 581 -26.88 1.34 36.80
C ARG A 581 -27.34 0.28 35.81
N ARG A 582 -26.52 -0.76 35.55
CA ARG A 582 -26.78 -1.76 34.51
C ARG A 582 -26.14 -3.13 34.82
N GLU A 583 -26.75 -4.21 34.33
CA GLU A 583 -26.18 -5.56 34.36
C GLU A 583 -25.74 -6.00 32.94
N LEU A 584 -24.62 -6.73 32.83
CA LEU A 584 -23.95 -7.08 31.57
C LEU A 584 -24.20 -8.56 31.16
N ASP A 585 -24.74 -8.77 29.95
CA ASP A 585 -25.07 -10.09 29.38
C ASP A 585 -23.87 -10.92 28.86
N CYS A 586 -22.63 -10.43 28.98
CA CYS A 586 -21.41 -11.19 28.63
C CYS A 586 -20.80 -11.83 29.89
N PHE A 587 -21.56 -12.72 30.53
CA PHE A 587 -21.24 -13.28 31.85
C PHE A 587 -19.92 -14.04 31.92
N GLY A 588 -19.56 -14.83 30.91
CA GLY A 588 -18.48 -15.82 31.08
C GLY A 588 -17.08 -15.26 31.37
N VAL A 589 -16.66 -14.22 30.66
CA VAL A 589 -15.35 -13.60 30.90
C VAL A 589 -15.37 -12.77 32.19
N VAL A 590 -16.48 -12.09 32.47
CA VAL A 590 -16.62 -11.27 33.69
C VAL A 590 -16.60 -12.12 34.95
N LEU A 591 -17.34 -13.24 34.98
CA LEU A 591 -17.32 -14.20 36.09
C LEU A 591 -15.92 -14.78 36.31
N GLY A 592 -15.21 -15.11 35.21
CA GLY A 592 -13.82 -15.55 35.27
C GLY A 592 -12.90 -14.49 35.89
N VAL A 593 -13.00 -13.24 35.45
CA VAL A 593 -12.23 -12.12 36.02
C VAL A 593 -12.52 -11.92 37.50
N LEU A 594 -13.79 -11.99 37.91
CA LEU A 594 -14.20 -11.77 39.30
C LEU A 594 -13.66 -12.82 40.27
N VAL A 595 -13.64 -14.10 39.86
CA VAL A 595 -13.15 -15.18 40.72
C VAL A 595 -11.63 -15.31 40.66
N MET A 596 -11.03 -15.09 39.48
CA MET A 596 -9.59 -15.25 39.28
C MET A 596 -8.78 -14.02 39.68
N GLY A 597 -9.41 -12.85 39.78
CA GLY A 597 -8.75 -11.57 40.06
C GLY A 597 -7.85 -11.07 38.92
N LYS A 598 -7.92 -11.68 37.74
CA LYS A 598 -7.05 -11.37 36.60
C LYS A 598 -7.84 -10.90 35.40
N LEU A 599 -7.40 -9.82 34.77
CA LEU A 599 -7.99 -9.32 33.53
C LEU A 599 -7.54 -10.17 32.33
N PRO A 600 -8.30 -10.22 31.23
CA PRO A 600 -7.86 -10.94 30.01
C PRO A 600 -6.54 -10.41 29.43
N SER A 601 -6.16 -9.18 29.77
CA SER A 601 -4.92 -8.51 29.39
C SER A 601 -3.78 -8.66 30.41
N ASP A 602 -4.01 -9.36 31.52
CA ASP A 602 -3.04 -9.53 32.60
C ASP A 602 -1.76 -10.21 32.09
N GLU A 603 -0.60 -9.75 32.59
CA GLU A 603 0.73 -10.23 32.21
C GLU A 603 0.88 -11.73 32.45
N PHE A 604 0.15 -12.27 33.43
CA PHE A 604 0.08 -13.70 33.69
C PHE A 604 -0.29 -14.53 32.44
N PHE A 605 -1.25 -14.09 31.64
CA PHE A 605 -1.67 -14.81 30.42
C PHE A 605 -0.75 -14.58 29.22
N GLN A 606 0.18 -13.62 29.33
CA GLN A 606 1.19 -13.35 28.29
C GLN A 606 2.42 -14.25 28.47
N ASN A 607 2.74 -14.61 29.72
CA ASN A 607 3.91 -15.43 30.08
C ASN A 607 3.60 -16.92 30.24
N THR A 608 2.32 -17.28 30.37
CA THR A 608 1.88 -18.68 30.40
C THR A 608 1.76 -19.23 28.97
N ARG A 609 2.00 -20.52 28.74
CA ARG A 609 1.85 -21.16 27.40
C ARG A 609 0.43 -21.06 26.81
N GLU A 610 -0.54 -20.59 27.59
CA GLU A 610 -1.96 -20.53 27.26
C GLU A 610 -2.37 -19.08 26.98
N MET A 611 -2.61 -18.80 25.69
CA MET A 611 -2.69 -17.43 25.13
C MET A 611 -3.98 -16.64 25.46
N SER A 612 -4.85 -17.15 26.35
CA SER A 612 -6.05 -16.41 26.75
C SER A 612 -6.59 -16.84 28.10
N LEU A 613 -7.17 -15.89 28.84
CA LEU A 613 -7.87 -16.14 30.11
C LEU A 613 -8.88 -17.28 30.00
N VAL A 614 -9.65 -17.33 28.90
CA VAL A 614 -10.67 -18.36 28.68
C VAL A 614 -10.05 -19.74 28.50
N LYS A 615 -8.96 -19.85 27.73
CA LYS A 615 -8.28 -21.13 27.49
C LYS A 615 -7.63 -21.64 28.77
N TRP A 616 -7.00 -20.74 29.52
CA TRP A 616 -6.40 -21.06 30.82
C TRP A 616 -7.44 -21.49 31.85
N MET A 617 -8.53 -20.73 31.97
CA MET A 617 -9.65 -21.03 32.86
C MET A 617 -10.22 -22.43 32.57
N ARG A 618 -10.40 -22.83 31.31
CA ARG A 618 -10.88 -24.18 31.00
C ARG A 618 -9.88 -25.26 31.41
N ASN A 619 -8.60 -25.05 31.13
CA ASN A 619 -7.56 -26.03 31.41
C ASN A 619 -7.35 -26.24 32.91
N ILE A 620 -7.29 -25.15 33.69
CA ILE A 620 -7.15 -25.23 35.15
C ILE A 620 -8.39 -25.87 35.80
N MET A 621 -9.58 -25.62 35.27
CA MET A 621 -10.83 -26.23 35.76
C MET A 621 -10.94 -27.73 35.45
N THR A 622 -10.13 -28.25 34.53
CA THR A 622 -9.99 -29.70 34.24
C THR A 622 -8.75 -30.33 34.87
N SER A 623 -7.94 -29.55 35.59
CA SER A 623 -6.71 -30.02 36.23
C SER A 623 -7.00 -30.74 37.56
N GLU A 624 -5.97 -31.38 38.11
CA GLU A 624 -6.05 -32.04 39.43
C GLU A 624 -6.31 -31.05 40.59
N ASN A 625 -6.03 -29.76 40.40
CA ASN A 625 -6.19 -28.74 41.44
C ASN A 625 -6.80 -27.43 40.89
N PRO A 626 -8.14 -27.38 40.73
CA PRO A 626 -8.82 -26.21 40.18
C PRO A 626 -8.83 -25.00 41.12
N SER A 627 -8.59 -25.17 42.43
CA SER A 627 -8.57 -24.08 43.41
C SER A 627 -7.44 -23.08 43.17
N GLN A 628 -6.42 -23.43 42.38
CA GLN A 628 -5.38 -22.50 41.93
C GLN A 628 -5.92 -21.39 41.02
N ALA A 629 -7.13 -21.56 40.48
CA ALA A 629 -7.78 -20.54 39.67
C ALA A 629 -8.32 -19.37 40.51
N ILE A 630 -8.56 -19.57 41.80
CA ILE A 630 -9.16 -18.57 42.67
C ILE A 630 -8.11 -17.52 43.03
N ASP A 631 -8.51 -16.25 42.99
CA ASP A 631 -7.67 -15.14 43.48
C ASP A 631 -7.20 -15.45 44.92
N PRO A 632 -5.89 -15.43 45.21
CA PRO A 632 -5.38 -15.62 46.56
C PRO A 632 -6.01 -14.71 47.62
N ASN A 633 -6.47 -13.51 47.24
CA ASN A 633 -7.16 -12.57 48.13
C ASN A 633 -8.59 -13.02 48.50
N LEU A 634 -9.16 -13.95 47.74
CA LEU A 634 -10.50 -14.52 47.95
C LEU A 634 -10.45 -15.89 48.66
N MET A 635 -9.25 -16.42 48.93
CA MET A 635 -9.05 -17.70 49.61
C MET A 635 -9.17 -17.57 51.13
N GLY A 636 -9.61 -18.63 51.81
CA GLY A 636 -9.69 -18.71 53.27
C GLY A 636 -11.00 -18.20 53.87
N ASN A 637 -12.03 -17.99 53.04
CA ASN A 637 -13.36 -17.55 53.48
C ASN A 637 -14.40 -18.69 53.53
N GLY A 638 -14.02 -19.93 53.17
CA GLY A 638 -14.91 -21.09 53.16
C GLY A 638 -15.89 -21.12 51.98
N LEU A 639 -15.70 -20.25 50.98
CA LEU A 639 -16.54 -20.14 49.78
C LEU A 639 -15.86 -20.68 48.52
N GLU A 640 -14.76 -21.41 48.66
CA GLU A 640 -13.93 -21.87 47.55
C GLU A 640 -14.70 -22.80 46.61
N GLU A 641 -15.56 -23.68 47.14
CA GLU A 641 -16.40 -24.56 46.32
C GLU A 641 -17.42 -23.78 45.48
N GLN A 642 -18.04 -22.75 46.07
CA GLN A 642 -18.97 -21.84 45.40
C GLN A 642 -18.26 -21.07 44.29
N MET A 643 -17.04 -20.59 44.54
CA MET A 643 -16.21 -19.90 43.55
C MET A 643 -15.83 -20.81 42.38
N LEU A 644 -15.51 -22.09 42.65
CA LEU A 644 -15.27 -23.08 41.59
C LEU A 644 -16.54 -23.36 40.77
N LEU A 645 -17.73 -23.38 41.39
CA LEU A 645 -19.00 -23.50 40.66
C LEU A 645 -19.25 -22.28 39.76
N VAL A 646 -18.92 -21.07 40.21
CA VAL A 646 -18.98 -19.85 39.40
C VAL A 646 -18.03 -19.95 38.20
N LEU A 647 -16.81 -20.46 38.38
CA LEU A 647 -15.86 -20.69 37.28
C LEU A 647 -16.35 -21.77 36.29
N LYS A 648 -17.04 -22.82 36.75
CA LYS A 648 -17.66 -23.80 35.85
C LYS A 648 -18.72 -23.15 34.97
N ILE A 649 -19.56 -22.29 35.55
CA ILE A 649 -20.56 -21.52 34.79
C ILE A 649 -19.88 -20.56 33.80
N ALA A 650 -18.77 -19.93 34.20
CA ALA A 650 -17.95 -19.10 33.33
C ALA A 650 -17.39 -19.87 32.11
N CYS A 651 -16.92 -21.10 32.32
CA CYS A 651 -16.50 -22.02 31.26
C CYS A 651 -17.66 -22.35 30.30
N PHE A 652 -18.86 -22.69 30.82
CA PHE A 652 -20.04 -22.95 29.99
C PHE A 652 -20.45 -21.74 29.14
N CYS A 653 -20.41 -20.55 29.72
CA CYS A 653 -20.75 -19.30 29.03
C CYS A 653 -19.74 -18.91 27.95
N THR A 654 -18.54 -19.51 27.95
CA THR A 654 -17.46 -19.18 27.02
C THR A 654 -17.18 -20.25 25.97
N ILE A 655 -17.90 -21.38 25.92
CA ILE A 655 -17.70 -22.51 24.97
C ILE A 655 -17.53 -22.04 23.51
N ASP A 656 -16.68 -22.70 22.73
CA ASP A 656 -16.34 -22.24 21.37
C ASP A 656 -17.54 -22.33 20.40
N ASP A 657 -18.37 -23.38 20.52
CA ASP A 657 -19.63 -23.52 19.79
C ASP A 657 -20.74 -22.63 20.41
N PRO A 658 -21.23 -21.60 19.70
CA PRO A 658 -22.28 -20.72 20.22
C PRO A 658 -23.61 -21.44 20.50
N LYS A 659 -23.89 -22.57 19.84
CA LYS A 659 -25.14 -23.33 20.04
C LYS A 659 -25.18 -24.08 21.37
N GLN A 660 -24.02 -24.31 21.98
CA GLN A 660 -23.87 -25.01 23.25
C GLN A 660 -23.79 -24.08 24.45
N ARG A 661 -23.73 -22.76 24.23
CA ARG A 661 -23.68 -21.78 25.30
C ARG A 661 -25.06 -21.65 25.96
N PRO A 662 -25.13 -21.59 27.31
CA PRO A 662 -26.37 -21.24 27.98
C PRO A 662 -26.79 -19.83 27.59
N ASN A 663 -28.09 -19.58 27.44
CA ASN A 663 -28.60 -18.22 27.37
C ASN A 663 -28.48 -17.54 28.75
N SER A 664 -28.64 -16.21 28.81
CA SER A 664 -28.48 -15.45 30.05
C SER A 664 -29.47 -15.87 31.16
N LYS A 665 -30.66 -16.34 30.80
CA LYS A 665 -31.66 -16.86 31.74
C LYS A 665 -31.18 -18.16 32.39
N ASP A 666 -30.58 -19.07 31.62
CA ASP A 666 -30.05 -20.34 32.10
C ASP A 666 -28.79 -20.13 32.95
N ALA A 667 -27.90 -19.22 32.55
CA ALA A 667 -26.73 -18.84 33.35
C ALA A 667 -27.11 -18.25 34.71
N ARG A 668 -28.11 -17.36 34.74
CA ARG A 668 -28.66 -16.81 35.98
C ARG A 668 -29.31 -17.87 36.86
N CYS A 669 -30.02 -18.83 36.25
CA CYS A 669 -30.60 -19.96 36.97
C CYS A 669 -29.50 -20.79 37.64
N MET A 670 -28.44 -21.14 36.91
CA MET A 670 -27.29 -21.87 37.45
C MET A 670 -26.59 -21.11 38.58
N LEU A 671 -26.38 -19.79 38.44
CA LEU A 671 -25.79 -18.96 39.50
C LEU A 671 -26.67 -18.91 40.75
N SER A 672 -27.99 -18.79 40.59
CA SER A 672 -28.94 -18.75 41.72
C SER A 672 -29.06 -20.05 42.50
N GLN A 673 -28.56 -21.16 41.94
CA GLN A 673 -28.52 -22.47 42.60
C GLN A 673 -27.28 -22.66 43.47
N ILE A 674 -26.27 -21.78 43.34
CA ILE A 674 -25.11 -21.77 44.22
C ILE A 674 -25.55 -21.16 45.56
N LYS A 675 -25.80 -22.01 46.56
CA LYS A 675 -26.18 -21.58 47.91
C LYS A 675 -24.95 -21.28 48.75
N HIS A 676 -25.09 -20.29 49.64
CA HIS A 676 -24.11 -19.95 50.67
C HIS A 676 -23.85 -21.12 51.60
#